data_AF-A0A1R1X7F2-F1
#
_entry.id   AF-A0A1R1X7F2-F1
#
_cell.length_a   1.000
_cell.length_b   1.000
_cell.length_c   1.000
_cell.angle_alpha   90.00
_cell.angle_beta   90.00
_cell.angle_gamma   90.00
#
_symmetry.space_group_name_H-M   'P 1'
#
loop_
_entity.id
_entity.type
_entity.pdbx_description
1 polymer ?
#
loop_
_entity_poly.entity_id
_entity_poly.type
_entity_poly.pdbx_seq_one_letter_code
_entity_poly.pdbx_strand_id
1 'polypeptide(L)'
;MFVFLKAATATPVFNHVNLFDVNGNLCPVTPKLNVTCPVLCVSDLSFCPNLVKPQCPQDQVYCVDGACRTECPVDLVNPCSCGIQSSKLSTNVLSLVPCLTQPNVNITQYNPSSPRSIQSVCASNLGITSPPLWSKKFSGDIAWINCPTTSKPMTFIEPVYIALYSIVGAEMLILLLWKMYKSSLEKKVKPVSKANTYHSPSNSINGASSSSQSLENDKSKTYIPKLDSTGCIDKKKATLMPSVPYSIPNSPDLSITEYSFSFIGTCAFYTLMLTTLSYFGFFLLLTLDYYEVLAPGGAKLFGGNYLYLGRTFIILWCFVTLWVVALSVIRNDILNFFRIKTHFGQGDIVKVSQPEEIIVLEKSESSSVVELFQRIGNNFKKAIGADKSTSNCIIKKTSQHRKYFEFLSTRYVYQSEKYVYETMEFDIGKSGQEIYQSSSGLSQAEAEFRSEILGLNFISVEVPTFFKSLGKEFSSFFYIYQFMILLLFYYYSYYQIGIADTLVILVSTFIKVFINLKSEKRLKKLAEFSSDCLISRDGRFVTENTKNIVVGDLVAIELGQVISFDGVLVSGEIIVDESSLTGEAMPIRKIPLPIDTEYFDGRKTSKMSSILSGTTVLQTSSSDPLHETNSTTGIYATALVTKIGTSTEKGNMISKILNPTKILFIFNKQIRVVMFVLFIQGLFWLSFAIWLLKASAIAGWFSGVFSLAQLISPLLPASLVIGQSIAVQRLKKKQIYCIDIPRVMVAGKIEIFCFDKTGTLTKEGLEFDGISEIKKPQGNNE
;
A
#
# COMPACT_ATOMS: atom_id res chain seq x y z
N MET A 1 23.24 -24.20 0.37
CA MET A 1 24.20 -23.39 1.14
C MET A 1 23.81 -23.49 2.61
N PHE A 2 24.22 -24.59 3.26
CA PHE A 2 23.85 -24.94 4.65
C PHE A 2 25.13 -25.37 5.37
N VAL A 3 25.99 -24.42 5.70
CA VAL A 3 27.09 -24.62 6.66
C VAL A 3 27.29 -23.27 7.34
N PHE A 4 27.49 -23.29 8.66
CA PHE A 4 27.63 -22.16 9.60
C PHE A 4 26.35 -21.70 10.31
N LEU A 5 25.92 -22.51 11.28
CA LEU A 5 25.65 -22.00 12.62
C LEU A 5 26.16 -23.04 13.62
N LYS A 6 27.31 -22.74 14.23
CA LYS A 6 27.77 -23.45 15.43
C LYS A 6 26.65 -23.36 16.47
N ALA A 7 26.39 -24.50 17.11
CA ALA A 7 25.35 -24.69 18.10
C ALA A 7 25.33 -23.56 19.15
N ALA A 8 24.26 -22.76 19.14
CA ALA A 8 23.83 -22.05 20.33
C ALA A 8 23.11 -23.07 21.22
N THR A 9 23.81 -23.63 22.20
CA THR A 9 23.21 -24.42 23.27
C THR A 9 22.56 -23.47 24.27
N ALA A 10 21.46 -22.83 23.88
CA ALA A 10 20.56 -22.16 24.80
C ALA A 10 19.28 -23.02 24.85
N THR A 11 19.11 -23.77 25.94
CA THR A 11 17.87 -24.48 26.22
C THR A 11 16.81 -23.47 26.66
N PRO A 12 15.66 -23.35 25.98
CA PRO A 12 14.62 -22.40 26.35
C PRO A 12 14.04 -22.73 27.73
N VAL A 13 13.81 -21.70 28.54
CA VAL A 13 13.32 -21.82 29.93
C VAL A 13 11.86 -22.33 30.00
N PHE A 14 11.12 -22.30 28.89
CA PHE A 14 9.71 -22.72 28.82
C PHE A 14 9.44 -24.12 28.27
N ASN A 15 10.38 -25.05 28.38
CA ASN A 15 10.02 -26.47 28.26
C ASN A 15 9.70 -27.03 29.64
N HIS A 16 8.43 -27.44 29.84
CA HIS A 16 8.13 -28.85 30.07
C HIS A 16 6.65 -29.11 29.77
N VAL A 17 6.37 -29.66 28.59
CA VAL A 17 5.25 -30.60 28.47
C VAL A 17 5.84 -31.98 28.72
N ASN A 18 5.42 -32.59 29.83
CA ASN A 18 5.65 -33.97 30.26
C ASN A 18 7.04 -34.42 30.75
N LEU A 19 8.06 -33.59 31.03
CA LEU A 19 9.37 -34.04 31.60
C LEU A 19 10.17 -35.06 30.75
N PHE A 20 9.56 -35.63 29.71
CA PHE A 20 10.08 -36.69 28.86
C PHE A 20 10.38 -36.13 27.45
N ASP A 21 11.42 -36.65 26.81
CA ASP A 21 11.78 -36.41 25.42
C ASP A 21 10.73 -37.02 24.47
N VAL A 22 10.92 -36.82 23.16
CA VAL A 22 10.03 -37.33 22.10
C VAL A 22 9.95 -38.88 22.11
N ASN A 23 10.87 -39.55 22.81
CA ASN A 23 10.97 -41.01 22.94
C ASN A 23 10.49 -41.52 24.31
N GLY A 24 10.00 -40.66 25.21
CA GLY A 24 9.55 -41.04 26.55
C GLY A 24 10.65 -41.10 27.64
N ASN A 25 11.86 -40.62 27.39
CA ASN A 25 12.96 -40.58 28.38
C ASN A 25 13.01 -39.25 29.11
N LEU A 26 13.29 -39.26 30.42
CA LEU A 26 13.36 -38.03 31.21
C LEU A 26 14.47 -37.11 30.66
N CYS A 27 14.16 -35.84 30.39
CA CYS A 27 15.15 -34.89 29.86
C CYS A 27 16.35 -34.78 30.84
N PRO A 28 17.61 -34.92 30.38
CA PRO A 28 18.77 -34.80 31.23
C PRO A 28 18.89 -33.37 31.78
N VAL A 29 19.07 -33.25 33.10
CA VAL A 29 19.33 -31.97 33.77
C VAL A 29 20.68 -31.40 33.34
N THR A 30 20.73 -30.10 33.07
CA THR A 30 21.96 -29.45 32.60
C THR A 30 23.00 -29.34 33.72
N PRO A 31 24.30 -29.59 33.46
CA PRO A 31 25.34 -29.34 34.45
C PRO A 31 25.58 -27.83 34.59
N LYS A 32 25.81 -27.36 35.82
CA LYS A 32 26.17 -25.97 36.12
C LYS A 32 27.55 -25.96 36.77
N LEU A 33 28.55 -25.44 36.03
CA LEU A 33 29.94 -25.39 36.46
C LEU A 33 30.22 -24.09 37.24
N ASN A 34 31.15 -24.16 38.19
CA ASN A 34 31.65 -23.02 38.96
C ASN A 34 30.56 -22.22 39.70
N VAL A 35 29.64 -22.93 40.35
CA VAL A 35 28.56 -22.33 41.15
C VAL A 35 29.09 -21.97 42.52
N THR A 36 28.98 -20.70 42.92
CA THR A 36 29.28 -20.24 44.28
C THR A 36 28.28 -20.83 45.27
N CYS A 37 28.76 -21.46 46.34
CA CYS A 37 27.89 -21.95 47.41
C CYS A 37 27.18 -20.81 48.13
N PRO A 38 25.93 -21.00 48.58
CA PRO A 38 25.22 -19.99 49.38
C PRO A 38 25.97 -19.69 50.69
N VAL A 39 25.72 -18.55 51.34
CA VAL A 39 26.32 -18.24 52.66
C VAL A 39 25.78 -19.23 53.70
N LEU A 40 26.68 -19.78 54.50
CA LEU A 40 26.33 -20.57 55.69
C LEU A 40 26.20 -19.62 56.88
N CYS A 41 25.06 -19.67 57.57
CA CYS A 41 24.77 -18.86 58.75
C CYS A 41 24.71 -19.77 59.97
N VAL A 42 25.45 -19.41 61.03
CA VAL A 42 25.57 -20.21 62.25
C VAL A 42 25.26 -19.39 63.50
N SER A 43 24.75 -20.03 64.56
CA SER A 43 24.49 -19.37 65.85
C SER A 43 25.77 -19.03 66.61
N ASP A 44 26.84 -19.81 66.40
CA ASP A 44 28.17 -19.58 66.98
C ASP A 44 29.27 -19.96 65.96
N LEU A 45 30.39 -19.24 65.99
CA LEU A 45 31.52 -19.39 65.08
C LEU A 45 32.21 -20.76 65.20
N SER A 46 31.98 -21.47 66.29
CA SER A 46 32.43 -22.85 66.51
C SER A 46 31.80 -23.84 65.52
N PHE A 47 30.60 -23.54 64.99
CA PHE A 47 29.88 -24.40 64.03
C PHE A 47 30.26 -24.17 62.56
N CYS A 48 31.10 -23.17 62.24
CA CYS A 48 31.63 -23.03 60.88
C CYS A 48 32.68 -24.12 60.60
N PRO A 49 32.62 -24.84 59.46
CA PRO A 49 33.67 -25.78 59.05
C PRO A 49 35.03 -25.12 58.94
N ASN A 50 36.12 -25.85 59.21
CA ASN A 50 37.49 -25.30 59.22
C ASN A 50 37.90 -24.62 57.90
N LEU A 51 37.36 -25.06 56.74
CA LEU A 51 37.62 -24.42 55.44
C LEU A 51 37.00 -23.02 55.31
N VAL A 52 35.99 -22.71 56.13
CA VAL A 52 35.11 -21.53 55.97
C VAL A 52 35.02 -20.71 57.27
N LYS A 53 35.74 -21.12 58.30
CA LYS A 53 35.80 -20.45 59.60
C LYS A 53 36.58 -19.14 59.47
N PRO A 54 36.02 -18.00 59.92
CA PRO A 54 36.75 -16.73 59.90
C PRO A 54 37.96 -16.79 60.84
N GLN A 55 39.12 -16.38 60.34
CA GLN A 55 40.31 -16.12 61.15
C GLN A 55 40.58 -14.62 61.13
N CYS A 56 40.25 -13.92 62.22
CA CYS A 56 40.57 -12.50 62.35
C CYS A 56 42.02 -12.32 62.87
N PRO A 57 42.75 -11.29 62.41
CA PRO A 57 44.03 -10.87 63.01
C PRO A 57 43.89 -10.55 64.51
N GLN A 58 45.00 -10.61 65.27
CA GLN A 58 45.00 -10.57 66.74
C GLN A 58 44.40 -9.31 67.42
N ASP A 59 44.03 -8.28 66.66
CA ASP A 59 43.42 -7.03 67.16
C ASP A 59 42.04 -6.73 66.56
N GLN A 60 41.35 -7.73 65.98
CA GLN A 60 40.05 -7.54 65.33
C GLN A 60 38.97 -8.51 65.85
N VAL A 61 37.77 -7.98 66.07
CA VAL A 61 36.56 -8.71 66.41
C VAL A 61 35.75 -9.00 65.15
N TYR A 62 35.14 -10.18 65.09
CA TYR A 62 34.25 -10.56 63.99
C TYR A 62 32.87 -9.92 64.18
N CYS A 63 32.46 -9.05 63.25
CA CYS A 63 31.20 -8.33 63.33
C CYS A 63 30.05 -9.06 62.63
N VAL A 64 28.82 -8.65 62.93
CA VAL A 64 27.58 -9.26 62.40
C VAL A 64 27.41 -9.15 60.88
N ASP A 65 28.20 -8.31 60.21
CA ASP A 65 28.27 -8.18 58.75
C ASP A 65 29.15 -9.26 58.09
N GLY A 66 29.85 -10.07 58.88
CA GLY A 66 30.79 -11.08 58.40
C GLY A 66 32.20 -10.55 58.12
N ALA A 67 32.56 -9.36 58.62
CA ALA A 67 33.89 -8.78 58.47
C ALA A 67 34.62 -8.68 59.82
N CYS A 68 35.94 -8.83 59.81
CA CYS A 68 36.80 -8.56 60.96
C CYS A 68 37.10 -7.05 61.04
N ARG A 69 36.81 -6.42 62.18
CA ARG A 69 37.06 -4.98 62.43
C ARG A 69 37.60 -4.79 63.84
N THR A 70 38.28 -3.67 64.10
CA THR A 70 38.76 -3.34 65.46
C THR A 70 37.61 -3.02 66.41
N GLU A 71 36.54 -2.38 65.93
CA GLU A 71 35.28 -2.13 66.64
C GLU A 71 34.09 -2.35 65.69
N CYS A 72 32.96 -2.86 66.20
CA CYS A 72 31.75 -3.12 65.41
C CYS A 72 30.72 -1.97 65.53
N PRO A 73 30.43 -1.22 64.46
CA PRO A 73 29.36 -0.24 64.44
C PRO A 73 27.98 -0.85 64.70
N VAL A 74 27.08 -0.07 65.32
CA VAL A 74 25.71 -0.52 65.68
C VAL A 74 24.78 -0.66 64.46
N ASP A 75 25.08 0.04 63.36
CA ASP A 75 24.25 0.08 62.13
C ASP A 75 24.58 -1.02 61.10
N LEU A 76 25.27 -2.09 61.52
CA LEU A 76 25.66 -3.16 60.61
C LEU A 76 24.46 -4.04 60.22
N VAL A 77 24.27 -4.23 58.91
CA VAL A 77 23.22 -5.10 58.36
C VAL A 77 23.72 -6.53 58.31
N ASN A 78 23.10 -7.40 59.11
CA ASN A 78 23.42 -8.83 59.12
C ASN A 78 22.99 -9.51 57.80
N PRO A 79 23.90 -10.09 57.00
CA PRO A 79 23.57 -10.82 55.77
C PRO A 79 22.59 -11.96 56.02
N CYS A 80 22.66 -12.63 57.18
CA CYS A 80 21.78 -13.73 57.59
C CYS A 80 20.34 -13.31 57.89
N SER A 81 20.06 -12.00 57.98
CA SER A 81 18.71 -11.44 58.16
C SER A 81 17.93 -11.28 56.84
N CYS A 82 18.56 -11.51 55.69
CA CYS A 82 17.95 -11.39 54.36
C CYS A 82 17.26 -10.03 54.09
N GLY A 83 17.69 -8.96 54.78
CA GLY A 83 17.14 -7.60 54.63
C GLY A 83 15.69 -7.44 55.13
N ILE A 84 15.21 -8.37 55.96
CA ILE A 84 13.86 -8.33 56.53
C ILE A 84 13.88 -7.58 57.88
N GLN A 85 12.87 -6.73 58.13
CA GLN A 85 12.76 -5.96 59.37
C GLN A 85 12.81 -6.83 60.63
N SER A 86 13.64 -6.44 61.61
CA SER A 86 13.93 -7.17 62.85
C SER A 86 12.68 -7.55 63.66
N SER A 87 11.58 -6.81 63.55
CA SER A 87 10.30 -7.09 64.24
C SER A 87 9.56 -8.33 63.73
N LYS A 88 9.95 -8.86 62.55
CA LYS A 88 9.31 -10.02 61.91
C LYS A 88 10.16 -11.30 61.97
N LEU A 89 11.32 -11.25 62.63
CA LEU A 89 12.25 -12.37 62.79
C LEU A 89 12.19 -12.90 64.22
N SER A 90 12.42 -14.21 64.40
CA SER A 90 12.69 -14.76 65.72
C SER A 90 14.06 -14.29 66.24
N THR A 91 14.21 -14.21 67.57
CA THR A 91 15.48 -13.86 68.24
C THR A 91 16.65 -14.74 67.78
N ASN A 92 16.40 -16.02 67.51
CA ASN A 92 17.40 -16.97 67.03
C ASN A 92 17.91 -16.68 65.60
N VAL A 93 17.14 -15.97 64.76
CA VAL A 93 17.59 -15.58 63.43
C VAL A 93 18.43 -14.30 63.48
N LEU A 94 18.14 -13.42 64.43
CA LEU A 94 18.91 -12.19 64.67
C LEU A 94 20.31 -12.49 65.23
N SER A 95 20.48 -13.61 65.94
CA SER A 95 21.77 -14.06 66.49
C SER A 95 22.65 -14.85 65.51
N LEU A 96 22.18 -15.13 64.29
CA LEU A 96 22.98 -15.87 63.30
C LEU A 96 24.09 -14.98 62.71
N VAL A 97 25.28 -15.52 62.53
CA VAL A 97 26.41 -14.84 61.92
C VAL A 97 26.87 -15.61 60.67
N PRO A 98 27.21 -14.93 59.55
CA PRO A 98 27.68 -15.60 58.34
C PRO A 98 29.11 -16.14 58.51
N CYS A 99 29.46 -17.23 57.83
CA CYS A 99 30.86 -17.67 57.68
C CYS A 99 31.56 -16.98 56.47
N LEU A 100 32.90 -16.82 56.51
CA LEU A 100 33.65 -15.83 55.70
C LEU A 100 33.80 -16.15 54.20
N THR A 101 33.90 -17.42 53.81
CA THR A 101 34.32 -17.82 52.44
C THR A 101 33.35 -18.77 51.76
N GLN A 102 32.93 -18.44 50.53
CA GLN A 102 32.05 -19.29 49.71
C GLN A 102 32.88 -20.14 48.72
N PRO A 103 32.96 -21.47 48.86
CA PRO A 103 33.63 -22.31 47.87
C PRO A 103 32.79 -22.40 46.59
N ASN A 104 33.48 -22.58 45.46
CA ASN A 104 32.84 -22.88 44.18
C ASN A 104 32.73 -24.39 43.99
N VAL A 105 31.57 -24.86 43.51
CA VAL A 105 31.30 -26.27 43.25
C VAL A 105 30.77 -26.48 41.83
N ASN A 106 31.06 -27.66 41.28
CA ASN A 106 30.53 -28.10 40.00
C ASN A 106 29.32 -29.01 40.25
N ILE A 107 28.17 -28.66 39.67
CA ILE A 107 26.92 -29.41 39.83
C ILE A 107 26.67 -30.18 38.53
N THR A 108 26.77 -31.50 38.59
CA THR A 108 26.55 -32.40 37.44
C THR A 108 25.07 -32.60 37.11
N GLN A 109 24.18 -32.46 38.10
CA GLN A 109 22.73 -32.59 37.97
C GLN A 109 22.01 -31.39 38.59
N TYR A 110 21.89 -30.28 37.86
CA TYR A 110 21.25 -29.08 38.37
C TYR A 110 19.74 -29.09 38.09
N ASN A 111 18.92 -29.15 39.13
CA ASN A 111 17.48 -29.00 39.02
C ASN A 111 17.07 -27.59 39.51
N PRO A 112 16.62 -26.68 38.62
CA PRO A 112 16.24 -25.32 39.00
C PRO A 112 15.04 -25.26 39.95
N SER A 113 14.21 -26.31 40.00
CA SER A 113 13.01 -26.38 40.84
C SER A 113 13.31 -26.80 42.29
N SER A 114 14.50 -27.35 42.57
CA SER A 114 14.91 -27.74 43.92
C SER A 114 16.18 -26.99 44.35
N PRO A 115 16.06 -25.87 45.10
CA PRO A 115 17.23 -25.15 45.63
C PRO A 115 18.12 -26.01 46.55
N ARG A 116 17.58 -27.16 47.00
CA ARG A 116 18.31 -28.20 47.75
C ARG A 116 19.44 -28.83 46.95
N SER A 117 19.41 -28.84 45.61
CA SER A 117 20.44 -29.49 44.78
C SER A 117 21.81 -28.79 44.85
N ILE A 118 21.82 -27.45 44.87
CA ILE A 118 23.05 -26.66 45.10
C ILE A 118 23.56 -26.92 46.51
N GLN A 119 22.65 -26.88 47.48
CA GLN A 119 22.97 -26.97 48.90
C GLN A 119 23.47 -28.35 49.32
N SER A 120 22.97 -29.43 48.72
CA SER A 120 23.45 -30.79 49.00
C SER A 120 24.86 -31.02 48.48
N VAL A 121 25.18 -30.53 47.28
CA VAL A 121 26.53 -30.59 46.70
C VAL A 121 27.49 -29.74 47.54
N CYS A 122 27.09 -28.52 47.90
CA CYS A 122 27.87 -27.65 48.80
C CYS A 122 28.08 -28.26 50.19
N ALA A 123 27.06 -28.88 50.78
CA ALA A 123 27.16 -29.54 52.08
C ALA A 123 28.12 -30.74 52.03
N SER A 124 28.08 -31.53 50.94
CA SER A 124 29.01 -32.64 50.74
C SER A 124 30.46 -32.18 50.60
N ASN A 125 30.70 -31.06 49.91
CA ASN A 125 32.05 -30.50 49.74
C ASN A 125 32.62 -29.91 51.04
N LEU A 126 31.75 -29.49 51.97
CA LEU A 126 32.12 -28.93 53.27
C LEU A 126 32.10 -29.94 54.41
N GLY A 127 31.73 -31.20 54.14
CA GLY A 127 31.67 -32.26 55.15
C GLY A 127 30.55 -32.10 56.19
N ILE A 128 29.46 -31.37 55.87
CA ILE A 128 28.33 -31.13 56.79
C ILE A 128 27.15 -32.02 56.40
N THR A 129 26.45 -32.60 57.39
CA THR A 129 25.16 -33.27 57.18
C THR A 129 24.08 -32.22 56.87
N SER A 130 23.70 -32.13 55.58
CA SER A 130 22.61 -31.34 54.99
C SER A 130 21.82 -30.43 55.98
N PRO A 131 22.33 -29.23 56.29
CA PRO A 131 21.65 -28.35 57.23
C PRO A 131 20.33 -27.81 56.65
N PRO A 132 19.35 -27.49 57.50
CA PRO A 132 18.05 -26.97 57.08
C PRO A 132 18.17 -25.62 56.35
N LEU A 133 17.18 -25.34 55.49
CA LEU A 133 17.03 -24.05 54.83
C LEU A 133 16.63 -22.97 55.85
N TRP A 134 17.21 -21.79 55.70
CA TRP A 134 16.81 -20.60 56.45
C TRP A 134 15.29 -20.36 56.34
N SER A 135 14.65 -20.03 57.47
CA SER A 135 13.23 -19.67 57.51
C SER A 135 12.96 -18.56 58.54
N LYS A 136 11.85 -17.84 58.40
CA LYS A 136 11.48 -16.73 59.30
C LYS A 136 11.30 -17.13 60.77
N LYS A 137 11.07 -18.41 61.04
CA LYS A 137 10.91 -19.00 62.38
C LYS A 137 11.94 -20.11 62.59
N PHE A 138 13.20 -19.85 62.25
CA PHE A 138 14.26 -20.83 62.40
C PHE A 138 14.62 -21.01 63.89
N SER A 139 14.87 -22.26 64.28
CA SER A 139 15.17 -22.67 65.65
C SER A 139 16.35 -23.65 65.75
N GLY A 140 17.22 -23.70 64.72
CA GLY A 140 18.44 -24.53 64.73
C GLY A 140 19.73 -23.70 64.79
N ASP A 141 20.88 -24.38 64.76
CA ASP A 141 22.20 -23.76 64.92
C ASP A 141 22.92 -23.46 63.60
N ILE A 142 22.57 -24.18 62.53
CA ILE A 142 23.21 -24.06 61.22
C ILE A 142 22.13 -23.99 60.15
N ALA A 143 22.14 -22.94 59.33
CA ALA A 143 21.23 -22.78 58.21
C ALA A 143 21.94 -22.33 56.94
N TRP A 144 21.54 -22.91 55.81
CA TRP A 144 21.87 -22.35 54.51
C TRP A 144 21.02 -21.12 54.24
N ILE A 145 21.67 -19.99 53.94
CA ILE A 145 20.93 -18.82 53.52
C ILE A 145 20.32 -19.09 52.14
N ASN A 146 19.00 -19.02 52.09
CA ASN A 146 18.27 -18.91 50.85
C ASN A 146 17.23 -17.83 51.07
N CYS A 147 17.67 -16.59 50.93
CA CYS A 147 16.77 -15.47 51.12
C CYS A 147 15.60 -15.63 50.17
N PRO A 148 14.35 -15.56 50.65
CA PRO A 148 13.23 -15.50 49.74
C PRO A 148 13.48 -14.30 48.84
N THR A 149 13.63 -14.52 47.53
CA THR A 149 13.64 -13.44 46.56
C THR A 149 12.29 -12.77 46.74
N THR A 150 12.27 -11.68 47.50
CA THR A 150 11.15 -10.76 47.48
C THR A 150 11.19 -10.20 46.08
N SER A 151 10.42 -10.81 45.16
CA SER A 151 10.08 -10.15 43.92
C SER A 151 9.40 -8.87 44.34
N LYS A 152 10.15 -7.78 44.39
CA LYS A 152 9.57 -6.47 44.60
C LYS A 152 8.51 -6.36 43.51
N PRO A 153 7.22 -6.23 43.85
CA PRO A 153 6.19 -6.15 42.83
C PRO A 153 6.58 -4.99 41.93
N MET A 154 6.63 -5.23 40.61
CA MET A 154 7.01 -4.17 39.69
C MET A 154 6.05 -3.01 39.85
N THR A 155 6.59 -1.83 40.08
CA THR A 155 5.77 -0.64 40.36
C THR A 155 5.41 0.13 39.08
N PHE A 156 5.68 -0.44 37.89
CA PHE A 156 5.58 0.21 36.57
C PHE A 156 6.44 1.48 36.43
N ILE A 157 7.39 1.66 37.36
CA ILE A 157 8.36 2.76 37.43
C ILE A 157 9.73 2.26 36.96
N GLU A 158 9.84 1.00 36.55
CA GLU A 158 11.08 0.48 35.98
C GLU A 158 11.46 1.25 34.71
N PRO A 159 12.76 1.49 34.46
CA PRO A 159 13.23 2.30 33.33
C PRO A 159 12.67 1.86 31.98
N VAL A 160 12.42 0.56 31.81
CA VAL A 160 11.86 -0.04 30.59
C VAL A 160 10.42 0.43 30.32
N TYR A 161 9.57 0.46 31.36
CA TYR A 161 8.20 0.96 31.22
C TYR A 161 8.16 2.48 31.08
N ILE A 162 9.02 3.20 31.80
CA ILE A 162 9.14 4.66 31.66
C ILE A 162 9.55 5.02 30.22
N ALA A 163 10.49 4.29 29.63
CA ALA A 163 10.89 4.49 28.23
C ALA A 163 9.74 4.21 27.25
N LEU A 164 8.97 3.13 27.47
CA LEU A 164 7.81 2.82 26.63
C LEU A 164 6.73 3.92 26.73
N TYR A 165 6.36 4.31 27.96
CA TYR A 165 5.32 5.31 28.19
C TYR A 165 5.74 6.69 27.70
N SER A 166 7.02 7.05 27.81
CA SER A 166 7.52 8.33 27.29
C SER A 166 7.49 8.37 25.77
N ILE A 167 7.85 7.29 25.08
CA ILE A 167 7.77 7.19 23.61
C ILE A 167 6.31 7.30 23.14
N VAL A 168 5.41 6.48 23.71
CA VAL A 168 3.99 6.49 23.33
C VAL A 168 3.33 7.83 23.67
N GLY A 169 3.63 8.38 24.85
CA GLY A 169 3.10 9.66 25.32
C GLY A 169 3.59 10.83 24.47
N ALA A 170 4.88 10.87 24.12
CA ALA A 170 5.45 11.88 23.25
C ALA A 170 4.82 11.84 21.85
N GLU A 171 4.64 10.66 21.27
CA GLU A 171 3.99 10.51 19.96
C GLU A 171 2.53 10.98 20.00
N MET A 172 1.76 10.56 21.01
CA MET A 172 0.37 10.99 21.17
C MET A 172 0.25 12.51 21.35
N LEU A 173 1.18 13.12 22.10
CA LEU A 173 1.24 14.57 22.27
C LEU A 173 1.55 15.28 20.94
N ILE A 174 2.55 14.80 20.19
CA ILE A 174 2.92 15.36 18.87
C ILE A 174 1.74 15.27 17.90
N LEU A 175 1.05 14.14 17.84
CA LEU A 175 -0.14 13.95 16.98
C LEU A 175 -1.30 14.85 17.39
N LEU A 176 -1.52 15.04 18.70
CA LEU A 176 -2.57 15.93 19.20
C LEU A 176 -2.25 17.39 18.91
N LEU A 177 -1.00 17.82 19.15
CA LEU A 177 -0.51 19.16 18.80
C LEU A 177 -0.62 19.42 17.30
N TRP A 178 -0.22 18.45 16.46
CA TRP A 178 -0.38 18.53 15.01
C TRP A 178 -1.86 18.66 14.61
N LYS A 179 -2.74 17.85 15.19
CA LYS A 179 -4.19 17.91 14.91
C LYS A 179 -4.78 19.28 15.29
N MET A 180 -4.40 19.83 16.44
CA MET A 180 -4.83 21.17 16.86
C MET A 180 -4.29 22.26 15.94
N TYR A 181 -3.00 22.20 15.60
CA TYR A 181 -2.34 23.13 14.68
C TYR A 181 -3.01 23.11 13.30
N LYS A 182 -3.22 21.92 12.74
CA LYS A 182 -3.91 21.70 11.47
C LYS A 182 -5.33 22.24 11.52
N SER A 183 -6.11 21.90 12.54
CA SER A 183 -7.50 22.38 12.68
C SER A 183 -7.58 23.91 12.79
N SER A 184 -6.64 24.55 13.48
CA SER A 184 -6.57 26.01 13.58
C SER A 184 -6.30 26.69 12.23
N LEU A 185 -5.41 26.12 11.42
CA LEU A 185 -5.09 26.65 10.09
C LEU A 185 -6.19 26.36 9.07
N GLU A 186 -6.76 25.15 9.06
CA GLU A 186 -7.83 24.79 8.12
C GLU A 186 -9.15 25.51 8.42
N LYS A 187 -9.42 25.91 9.68
CA LYS A 187 -10.56 26.78 10.02
C LYS A 187 -10.51 28.13 9.31
N LYS A 188 -9.32 28.63 8.95
CA LYS A 188 -9.16 29.90 8.22
C LYS A 188 -9.49 29.74 6.73
N VAL A 189 -9.51 28.50 6.22
CA VAL A 189 -9.90 28.17 4.85
C VAL A 189 -11.42 28.05 4.82
N LYS A 190 -12.12 29.05 4.25
CA LYS A 190 -13.59 28.98 4.10
C LYS A 190 -13.97 27.72 3.33
N PRO A 191 -15.04 27.00 3.72
CA PRO A 191 -15.50 25.83 2.98
C PRO A 191 -15.89 26.27 1.57
N VAL A 192 -15.26 25.65 0.58
CA VAL A 192 -15.65 25.77 -0.83
C VAL A 192 -17.10 25.31 -0.93
N SER A 193 -17.98 26.15 -1.49
CA SER A 193 -19.39 25.82 -1.69
C SER A 193 -19.50 24.53 -2.53
N LYS A 194 -20.54 23.74 -2.26
CA LYS A 194 -20.85 22.45 -2.91
C LYS A 194 -21.06 22.52 -4.44
N ALA A 195 -20.80 23.66 -5.09
CA ALA A 195 -21.02 23.87 -6.52
C ALA A 195 -20.02 23.14 -7.44
N ASN A 196 -18.92 22.60 -6.90
CA ASN A 196 -17.82 22.03 -7.70
C ASN A 196 -17.73 20.50 -7.65
N THR A 197 -18.84 19.82 -7.39
CA THR A 197 -18.93 18.39 -7.68
C THR A 197 -19.31 18.29 -9.16
N TYR A 198 -18.39 17.83 -10.01
CA TYR A 198 -18.76 17.44 -11.38
C TYR A 198 -19.82 16.35 -11.23
N HIS A 199 -21.08 16.66 -11.54
CA HIS A 199 -22.15 15.69 -11.55
C HIS A 199 -22.47 15.38 -13.00
N SER A 200 -22.33 14.11 -13.39
CA SER A 200 -22.98 13.63 -14.61
C SER A 200 -24.51 13.60 -14.38
N PRO A 201 -25.35 14.15 -15.29
CA PRO A 201 -26.80 13.97 -15.18
C PRO A 201 -27.13 12.48 -15.39
N SER A 202 -27.57 11.82 -14.32
CA SER A 202 -27.97 10.41 -14.36
C SER A 202 -29.33 10.26 -15.06
N ASN A 203 -29.33 9.63 -16.24
CA ASN A 203 -30.53 9.03 -16.81
C ASN A 203 -30.93 7.81 -15.96
N SER A 204 -31.89 7.99 -15.07
CA SER A 204 -32.57 6.87 -14.42
C SER A 204 -33.63 6.29 -15.37
N ILE A 205 -33.24 5.30 -16.16
CA ILE A 205 -34.19 4.34 -16.74
C ILE A 205 -34.22 3.14 -15.80
N ASN A 206 -35.29 3.02 -15.04
CA ASN A 206 -35.88 1.80 -14.45
C ASN A 206 -37.24 2.26 -13.93
N GLY A 207 -38.36 1.94 -14.57
CA GLY A 207 -38.87 0.57 -14.59
C GLY A 207 -39.61 0.31 -13.28
N ALA A 208 -40.79 0.91 -13.11
CA ALA A 208 -41.70 0.61 -12.01
C ALA A 208 -43.11 0.38 -12.56
N SER A 209 -43.52 -0.88 -12.56
CA SER A 209 -44.89 -1.34 -12.75
C SER A 209 -45.74 -1.05 -11.51
N SER A 210 -47.02 -0.77 -11.79
CA SER A 210 -48.23 -0.91 -10.96
C SER A 210 -48.50 0.03 -9.78
N SER A 211 -49.42 0.96 -10.08
CA SER A 211 -50.76 1.15 -9.50
C SER A 211 -51.01 2.05 -8.27
N SER A 212 -51.89 3.03 -8.56
CA SER A 212 -53.01 3.56 -7.77
C SER A 212 -52.73 4.48 -6.58
N GLN A 213 -52.96 5.80 -6.72
CA GLN A 213 -54.22 6.48 -6.37
C GLN A 213 -54.11 8.01 -6.56
N SER A 214 -55.26 8.58 -6.90
CA SER A 214 -55.63 9.98 -7.19
C SER A 214 -55.20 11.03 -6.17
N LEU A 215 -54.91 12.25 -6.65
CA LEU A 215 -55.46 13.51 -6.12
C LEU A 215 -55.14 14.69 -7.08
N GLU A 216 -56.18 15.43 -7.42
CA GLU A 216 -56.23 16.66 -8.21
C GLU A 216 -55.51 17.83 -7.52
N ASN A 217 -54.84 18.71 -8.29
CA ASN A 217 -55.19 20.13 -8.46
C ASN A 217 -54.04 20.95 -9.08
N ASP A 218 -54.27 21.37 -10.32
CA ASP A 218 -54.42 22.77 -10.77
C ASP A 218 -53.21 23.74 -10.91
N LYS A 219 -53.22 24.41 -12.09
CA LYS A 219 -52.68 25.75 -12.49
C LYS A 219 -51.25 25.92 -13.07
N SER A 220 -51.22 25.86 -14.41
CA SER A 220 -50.99 26.99 -15.35
C SER A 220 -49.66 27.79 -15.33
N LYS A 221 -48.88 27.77 -16.42
CA LYS A 221 -48.90 28.77 -17.53
C LYS A 221 -47.65 28.66 -18.43
N THR A 222 -47.91 28.40 -19.70
CA THR A 222 -47.02 28.49 -20.85
C THR A 222 -46.88 29.96 -21.29
N TYR A 223 -45.70 30.41 -21.71
CA TYR A 223 -45.53 31.69 -22.41
C TYR A 223 -44.71 31.48 -23.69
N ILE A 224 -45.33 31.80 -24.83
CA ILE A 224 -44.72 31.85 -26.17
C ILE A 224 -44.69 33.35 -26.55
N PRO A 225 -43.55 33.94 -26.95
CA PRO A 225 -43.57 35.27 -27.56
C PRO A 225 -43.89 35.18 -29.06
N LYS A 226 -44.86 35.99 -29.49
CA LYS A 226 -45.21 36.27 -30.89
C LYS A 226 -44.17 37.17 -31.54
N LEU A 227 -43.94 36.96 -32.84
CA LEU A 227 -43.32 37.91 -33.75
C LEU A 227 -44.34 38.97 -34.15
N ASP A 228 -43.92 40.23 -34.35
CA ASP A 228 -44.36 41.00 -35.52
C ASP A 228 -43.50 42.23 -35.86
N SER A 229 -43.63 42.56 -37.14
CA SER A 229 -43.01 43.53 -38.05
C SER A 229 -42.62 44.92 -37.54
N THR A 230 -41.36 45.31 -37.76
CA THR A 230 -40.90 46.56 -38.40
C THR A 230 -39.36 46.57 -38.46
N GLY A 231 -38.79 47.00 -39.59
CA GLY A 231 -37.37 46.93 -39.89
C GLY A 231 -36.51 48.04 -39.26
N CYS A 232 -35.22 47.69 -39.03
CA CYS A 232 -34.08 48.49 -38.52
C CYS A 232 -34.20 48.81 -37.00
N ILE A 233 -33.17 48.77 -36.14
CA ILE A 233 -31.76 49.24 -36.21
C ILE A 233 -30.90 48.42 -35.18
N ASP A 234 -29.57 48.42 -35.40
CA ASP A 234 -28.50 48.73 -34.41
C ASP A 234 -27.34 47.74 -34.22
N LYS A 235 -26.21 48.11 -34.83
CA LYS A 235 -24.86 47.62 -34.54
C LYS A 235 -24.40 48.18 -33.18
N LYS A 236 -24.49 47.38 -32.11
CA LYS A 236 -23.54 47.33 -30.96
C LYS A 236 -24.10 46.44 -29.85
N LYS A 237 -23.72 45.16 -29.86
CA LYS A 237 -23.55 44.25 -28.70
C LYS A 237 -23.31 42.82 -29.20
N ALA A 238 -22.07 42.52 -29.60
CA ALA A 238 -21.62 41.14 -29.69
C ALA A 238 -21.46 40.63 -28.25
N THR A 239 -22.52 40.02 -27.72
CA THR A 239 -22.50 39.35 -26.42
C THR A 239 -22.32 37.87 -26.71
N LEU A 240 -21.22 37.30 -26.21
CA LEU A 240 -20.94 35.87 -26.26
C LEU A 240 -22.18 35.09 -25.82
N MET A 241 -22.75 34.30 -26.74
CA MET A 241 -23.71 33.27 -26.35
C MET A 241 -22.95 32.16 -25.62
N PRO A 242 -23.50 31.63 -24.50
CA PRO A 242 -22.90 30.49 -23.83
C PRO A 242 -23.05 29.26 -24.73
N SER A 243 -21.90 28.68 -25.07
CA SER A 243 -21.82 27.38 -25.74
C SER A 243 -22.61 26.34 -24.94
N VAL A 244 -23.58 25.71 -25.60
CA VAL A 244 -24.28 24.51 -25.10
C VAL A 244 -23.22 23.48 -24.68
N PRO A 245 -23.21 23.01 -23.42
CA PRO A 245 -22.23 22.02 -22.99
C PRO A 245 -22.53 20.70 -23.70
N TYR A 246 -21.61 20.29 -24.57
CA TYR A 246 -21.55 18.94 -25.09
C TYR A 246 -21.32 17.99 -23.90
N SER A 247 -22.23 17.05 -23.71
CA SER A 247 -22.13 16.02 -22.69
C SER A 247 -21.03 15.03 -23.09
N ILE A 248 -19.91 15.08 -22.37
CA ILE A 248 -18.93 13.98 -22.36
C ILE A 248 -19.63 12.78 -21.71
N PRO A 249 -19.73 11.62 -22.38
CA PRO A 249 -20.20 10.42 -21.72
C PRO A 249 -19.13 9.99 -20.69
N ASN A 250 -19.51 10.03 -19.42
CA ASN A 250 -18.77 9.53 -18.25
C ASN A 250 -17.47 10.27 -17.92
N SER A 251 -17.55 11.55 -17.53
CA SER A 251 -16.55 12.07 -16.60
C SER A 251 -16.95 11.64 -15.18
N PRO A 252 -16.11 10.88 -14.46
CA PRO A 252 -16.45 10.43 -13.12
C PRO A 252 -16.55 11.65 -12.19
N ASP A 253 -17.44 11.62 -11.19
CA ASP A 253 -17.55 12.65 -10.16
C ASP A 253 -16.19 12.80 -9.42
N LEU A 254 -15.33 13.68 -9.93
CA LEU A 254 -13.98 13.93 -9.44
C LEU A 254 -14.04 14.98 -8.35
N SER A 255 -13.47 14.65 -7.19
CA SER A 255 -13.27 15.63 -6.11
C SER A 255 -11.80 15.97 -5.96
N ILE A 256 -11.48 17.25 -6.21
CA ILE A 256 -10.13 17.79 -6.24
C ILE A 256 -9.89 18.61 -4.98
N THR A 257 -8.80 18.34 -4.25
CA THR A 257 -8.41 19.10 -3.05
C THR A 257 -6.92 19.39 -3.05
N GLU A 258 -6.55 20.62 -2.73
CA GLU A 258 -5.15 21.04 -2.65
C GLU A 258 -4.57 20.94 -1.24
N TYR A 259 -3.28 20.62 -1.19
CA TYR A 259 -2.47 20.51 0.00
C TYR A 259 -1.14 21.23 -0.18
N SER A 260 -0.66 21.87 0.88
CA SER A 260 0.70 22.40 0.98
C SER A 260 1.54 21.58 1.94
N PHE A 261 2.86 21.57 1.70
CA PHE A 261 3.79 20.99 2.66
C PHE A 261 3.91 21.88 3.90
N SER A 262 3.94 21.24 5.06
CA SER A 262 4.28 21.89 6.31
C SER A 262 5.51 21.22 6.89
N PHE A 263 6.50 22.03 7.30
CA PHE A 263 7.69 21.52 7.96
C PHE A 263 7.31 20.72 9.22
N ILE A 264 6.41 21.27 10.04
CA ILE A 264 6.00 20.63 11.29
C ILE A 264 5.19 19.35 11.07
N GLY A 265 4.39 19.29 10.00
CA GLY A 265 3.67 18.08 9.60
C GLY A 265 4.61 17.00 9.08
N THR A 266 5.63 17.39 8.32
CA THR A 266 6.67 16.48 7.82
C THR A 266 7.51 15.91 8.97
N CYS A 267 7.88 16.73 9.95
CA CYS A 267 8.53 16.27 11.18
C CYS A 267 7.65 15.28 11.94
N ALA A 268 6.36 15.59 12.15
CA ALA A 268 5.41 14.69 12.82
C ALA A 268 5.21 13.35 12.08
N PHE A 269 5.28 13.35 10.74
CA PHE A 269 5.27 12.12 9.97
C PHE A 269 6.53 11.28 10.19
N TYR A 270 7.71 11.91 10.22
CA TYR A 270 8.96 11.20 10.50
C TYR A 270 9.04 10.68 11.93
N THR A 271 8.49 11.40 12.92
CA THR A 271 8.40 10.87 14.29
C THR A 271 7.50 9.65 14.35
N LEU A 272 6.34 9.66 13.67
CA LEU A 272 5.47 8.50 13.57
C LEU A 272 6.19 7.26 12.99
N MET A 273 7.00 7.45 11.95
CA MET A 273 7.81 6.39 11.34
C MET A 273 8.89 5.90 12.30
N LEU A 274 9.60 6.80 12.98
CA LEU A 274 10.64 6.48 13.96
C LEU A 274 10.05 5.73 15.16
N THR A 275 8.90 6.16 15.67
CA THR A 275 8.16 5.51 16.76
C THR A 275 7.75 4.10 16.34
N THR A 276 7.25 3.93 15.11
CA THR A 276 6.92 2.60 14.58
C THR A 276 8.15 1.69 14.49
N LEU A 277 9.30 2.21 14.04
CA LEU A 277 10.57 1.47 14.02
C LEU A 277 11.06 1.12 15.44
N SER A 278 10.87 2.03 16.40
CA SER A 278 11.27 1.82 17.80
C SER A 278 10.55 0.63 18.44
N TYR A 279 9.27 0.39 18.09
CA TYR A 279 8.53 -0.78 18.57
C TYR A 279 9.16 -2.10 18.10
N PHE A 280 9.62 -2.17 16.85
CA PHE A 280 10.35 -3.35 16.35
C PHE A 280 11.72 -3.51 17.02
N GLY A 281 12.42 -2.41 17.27
CA GLY A 281 13.65 -2.42 18.07
C GLY A 281 13.41 -2.94 19.50
N PHE A 282 12.29 -2.56 20.11
CA PHE A 282 11.89 -3.04 21.43
C PHE A 282 11.53 -4.54 21.43
N PHE A 283 10.85 -5.05 20.39
CA PHE A 283 10.66 -6.50 20.23
C PHE A 283 11.98 -7.26 20.11
N LEU A 284 12.92 -6.75 19.34
CA LEU A 284 14.24 -7.36 19.20
C LEU A 284 14.95 -7.41 20.56
N LEU A 285 14.92 -6.31 21.32
CA LEU A 285 15.51 -6.22 22.65
C LEU A 285 14.87 -7.22 23.64
N LEU A 286 13.53 -7.34 23.65
CA LEU A 286 12.82 -8.32 24.47
C LEU A 286 13.17 -9.76 24.08
N THR A 287 13.32 -10.03 22.79
CA THR A 287 13.67 -11.36 22.26
C THR A 287 15.13 -11.70 22.59
N LEU A 288 16.06 -10.76 22.46
CA LEU A 288 17.46 -10.97 22.82
C LEU A 288 17.65 -11.20 24.33
N ASP A 289 16.87 -10.53 25.18
CA ASP A 289 16.88 -10.76 26.64
C ASP A 289 16.30 -12.15 26.98
N TYR A 290 15.27 -12.59 26.26
CA TYR A 290 14.70 -13.93 26.40
C TYR A 290 15.72 -15.06 26.12
N TYR A 291 16.62 -14.89 25.15
CA TYR A 291 17.70 -15.84 24.86
C TYR A 291 19.01 -15.54 25.63
N GLU A 292 18.99 -14.60 26.57
CA GLU A 292 20.17 -14.19 27.38
C GLU A 292 21.39 -13.74 26.55
N VAL A 293 21.18 -13.21 25.33
CA VAL A 293 22.27 -12.84 24.40
C VAL A 293 22.94 -11.51 24.77
N LEU A 294 22.22 -10.58 25.40
CA LEU A 294 22.69 -9.22 25.70
C LEU A 294 23.82 -9.17 26.75
N ALA A 295 23.88 -10.13 27.68
CA ALA A 295 24.93 -10.26 28.70
C ALA A 295 24.90 -11.68 29.31
N PRO A 296 26.04 -12.25 29.76
CA PRO A 296 26.04 -13.52 30.48
C PRO A 296 25.23 -13.38 31.78
N GLY A 297 24.07 -14.04 31.85
CA GLY A 297 23.07 -13.90 32.92
C GLY A 297 21.86 -13.00 32.59
N GLY A 298 21.71 -12.59 31.32
CA GLY A 298 20.67 -11.68 30.81
C GLY A 298 20.91 -10.23 31.18
N ALA A 299 20.37 -9.28 30.40
CA ALA A 299 20.34 -7.88 30.83
C ALA A 299 19.43 -7.69 32.06
N LYS A 300 18.63 -8.72 32.39
CA LYS A 300 17.68 -8.76 33.50
C LYS A 300 16.81 -7.50 33.50
N LEU A 301 16.35 -7.10 32.32
CA LEU A 301 15.48 -5.92 32.13
C LEU A 301 14.24 -5.97 33.05
N PHE A 302 13.81 -7.18 33.39
CA PHE A 302 12.71 -7.49 34.31
C PHE A 302 13.16 -8.22 35.58
N GLY A 303 14.40 -8.02 36.02
CA GLY A 303 14.98 -8.67 37.20
C GLY A 303 15.15 -10.19 37.04
N GLY A 304 15.21 -10.70 35.82
CA GLY A 304 15.28 -12.14 35.51
C GLY A 304 13.94 -12.89 35.60
N ASN A 305 12.81 -12.18 35.79
CA ASN A 305 11.49 -12.80 35.86
C ASN A 305 10.85 -12.95 34.46
N TYR A 306 10.92 -14.16 33.91
CA TYR A 306 10.35 -14.54 32.61
C TYR A 306 8.83 -14.34 32.50
N LEU A 307 8.10 -14.39 33.63
CA LEU A 307 6.65 -14.18 33.65
C LEU A 307 6.27 -12.75 33.27
N TYR A 308 7.02 -11.76 33.75
CA TYR A 308 6.79 -10.35 33.42
C TYR A 308 7.26 -10.04 32.01
N LEU A 309 8.42 -10.56 31.60
CA LEU A 309 8.91 -10.44 30.23
C LEU A 309 7.88 -10.94 29.21
N GLY A 310 7.30 -12.13 29.44
CA GLY A 310 6.25 -12.70 28.58
C GLY A 310 4.96 -11.87 28.55
N ARG A 311 4.50 -11.35 29.70
CA ARG A 311 3.30 -10.48 29.74
C ARG A 311 3.52 -9.17 28.99
N THR A 312 4.68 -8.55 29.16
CA THR A 312 5.03 -7.30 28.48
C THR A 312 5.11 -7.50 26.96
N PHE A 313 5.73 -8.60 26.52
CA PHE A 313 5.76 -8.96 25.11
C PHE A 313 4.34 -9.09 24.52
N ILE A 314 3.43 -9.78 25.21
CA ILE A 314 2.04 -9.97 24.76
C ILE A 314 1.30 -8.63 24.61
N ILE A 315 1.37 -7.76 25.63
CA ILE A 315 0.69 -6.47 25.63
C ILE A 315 1.22 -5.59 24.49
N LEU A 316 2.54 -5.55 24.34
CA LEU A 316 3.19 -4.82 23.25
C LEU A 316 2.79 -5.38 21.88
N TRP A 317 2.74 -6.71 21.72
CA TRP A 317 2.32 -7.36 20.48
C TRP A 317 0.90 -6.96 20.07
N CYS A 318 -0.05 -6.98 21.00
CA CYS A 318 -1.42 -6.54 20.74
C CYS A 318 -1.47 -5.05 20.34
N PHE A 319 -0.76 -4.19 21.07
CA PHE A 319 -0.73 -2.75 20.80
C PHE A 319 -0.11 -2.43 19.44
N VAL A 320 1.06 -3.00 19.14
CA VAL A 320 1.76 -2.76 17.86
C VAL A 320 1.00 -3.36 16.68
N THR A 321 0.35 -4.52 16.86
CA THR A 321 -0.53 -5.09 15.83
C THR A 321 -1.69 -4.15 15.51
N LEU A 322 -2.39 -3.63 16.53
CA LEU A 322 -3.46 -2.64 16.33
C LEU A 322 -2.93 -1.35 15.67
N TRP A 323 -1.77 -0.87 16.10
CA TRP A 323 -1.10 0.30 15.56
C TRP A 323 -0.79 0.15 14.06
N VAL A 324 -0.11 -0.94 13.67
CA VAL A 324 0.28 -1.17 12.27
C VAL A 324 -0.95 -1.45 11.39
N VAL A 325 -1.97 -2.16 11.90
CA VAL A 325 -3.24 -2.34 11.19
C VAL A 325 -3.94 -0.99 10.97
N ALA A 326 -3.98 -0.13 11.99
CA ALA A 326 -4.55 1.22 11.84
C ALA A 326 -3.80 2.04 10.78
N LEU A 327 -2.46 2.04 10.83
CA LEU A 327 -1.61 2.68 9.81
C LEU A 327 -1.84 2.11 8.40
N SER A 328 -2.04 0.79 8.29
CA SER A 328 -2.33 0.13 7.01
C SER A 328 -3.68 0.54 6.43
N VAL A 329 -4.70 0.72 7.27
CA VAL A 329 -6.05 1.12 6.84
C VAL A 329 -6.03 2.57 6.31
N ILE A 330 -5.32 3.47 6.98
CA ILE A 330 -5.26 4.90 6.60
C ILE A 330 -4.11 5.23 5.63
N ARG A 331 -3.36 4.23 5.15
CA ARG A 331 -2.12 4.41 4.40
C ARG A 331 -2.21 5.37 3.22
N ASN A 332 -3.30 5.34 2.47
CA ASN A 332 -3.45 6.19 1.29
C ASN A 332 -3.66 7.67 1.66
N ASP A 333 -4.21 7.92 2.85
CA ASP A 333 -4.53 9.26 3.34
C ASP A 333 -3.54 9.78 4.40
N ILE A 334 -2.64 8.93 4.90
CA ILE A 334 -1.72 9.28 5.99
C ILE A 334 -0.83 10.47 5.63
N LEU A 335 -0.30 10.51 4.40
CA LEU A 335 0.52 11.64 3.94
C LEU A 335 -0.31 12.92 3.82
N ASN A 336 -1.58 12.81 3.46
CA ASN A 336 -2.50 13.95 3.38
C ASN A 336 -2.97 14.42 4.77
N PHE A 337 -2.95 13.52 5.76
CA PHE A 337 -3.18 13.90 7.16
C PHE A 337 -2.09 14.84 7.68
N PHE A 338 -0.82 14.59 7.32
CA PHE A 338 0.33 15.43 7.69
C PHE A 338 0.56 16.65 6.78
N ARG A 339 -0.36 16.91 5.84
CA ARG A 339 -0.38 18.11 5.00
C ARG A 339 -1.53 19.02 5.38
N ILE A 340 -1.43 20.30 5.02
CA ILE A 340 -2.43 21.33 5.33
C ILE A 340 -3.24 21.60 4.08
N LYS A 341 -4.57 21.57 4.19
CA LYS A 341 -5.46 21.94 3.09
C LYS A 341 -5.37 23.44 2.80
N THR A 342 -5.26 23.81 1.54
CA THR A 342 -5.17 25.22 1.09
C THR A 342 -6.28 25.57 0.11
N HIS A 343 -6.46 26.87 -0.14
CA HIS A 343 -7.25 27.35 -1.28
C HIS A 343 -6.60 26.93 -2.59
N PHE A 344 -7.42 26.78 -3.64
CA PHE A 344 -6.93 26.46 -4.97
C PHE A 344 -5.93 27.52 -5.45
N GLY A 345 -4.85 27.08 -6.09
CA GLY A 345 -3.78 27.92 -6.59
C GLY A 345 -2.66 28.21 -5.59
N GLN A 346 -2.73 27.74 -4.34
CA GLN A 346 -1.68 27.97 -3.31
C GLN A 346 -0.96 26.70 -2.87
N GLY A 347 -1.51 25.52 -3.14
CA GLY A 347 -0.91 24.24 -2.78
C GLY A 347 0.27 23.84 -3.66
N ASP A 348 0.93 22.77 -3.22
CA ASP A 348 2.02 22.06 -3.91
C ASP A 348 1.56 20.70 -4.46
N ILE A 349 0.53 20.09 -3.85
CA ILE A 349 0.02 18.76 -4.20
C ILE A 349 -1.50 18.81 -4.30
N VAL A 350 -2.03 18.07 -5.27
CA VAL A 350 -3.46 17.83 -5.44
C VAL A 350 -3.79 16.39 -5.08
N LYS A 351 -4.80 16.23 -4.22
CA LYS A 351 -5.48 14.96 -4.02
C LYS A 351 -6.70 14.90 -4.92
N VAL A 352 -6.67 13.98 -5.88
CA VAL A 352 -7.81 13.63 -6.73
C VAL A 352 -8.49 12.40 -6.14
N SER A 353 -9.79 12.51 -5.84
CA SER A 353 -10.57 11.39 -5.33
C SER A 353 -11.71 11.06 -6.30
N GLN A 354 -11.75 9.79 -6.74
CA GLN A 354 -12.72 9.26 -7.70
C GLN A 354 -13.50 8.10 -7.05
N PRO A 355 -14.82 7.97 -7.29
CA PRO A 355 -15.55 6.77 -6.90
C PRO A 355 -14.95 5.53 -7.58
N GLU A 356 -14.67 4.48 -6.80
CA GLU A 356 -14.13 3.24 -7.34
C GLU A 356 -15.27 2.40 -7.96
N GLU A 357 -15.43 2.47 -9.29
CA GLU A 357 -16.36 1.60 -10.02
C GLU A 357 -15.83 0.16 -10.04
N ILE A 358 -16.44 -0.71 -9.24
CA ILE A 358 -16.10 -2.13 -9.20
C ILE A 358 -17.06 -2.88 -10.10
N ILE A 359 -16.55 -3.39 -11.23
CA ILE A 359 -17.30 -4.32 -12.07
C ILE A 359 -17.27 -5.69 -11.40
N VAL A 360 -18.44 -6.18 -11.00
CA VAL A 360 -18.62 -7.52 -10.42
C VAL A 360 -19.07 -8.45 -11.54
N LEU A 361 -18.18 -9.35 -11.98
CA LEU A 361 -18.39 -10.21 -13.15
C LEU A 361 -19.36 -11.38 -12.95
N GLU A 362 -20.11 -11.44 -11.85
CA GLU A 362 -21.05 -12.53 -11.57
C GLU A 362 -22.02 -12.05 -10.49
N LYS A 363 -23.27 -11.77 -10.88
CA LYS A 363 -24.35 -11.35 -9.95
C LYS A 363 -25.33 -12.49 -9.65
N SER A 364 -25.07 -13.71 -10.12
CA SER A 364 -25.93 -14.86 -9.88
C SER A 364 -25.66 -15.50 -8.51
N GLU A 365 -26.73 -15.69 -7.75
CA GLU A 365 -26.84 -16.49 -6.52
C GLU A 365 -25.88 -16.13 -5.37
N SER A 366 -25.78 -14.85 -5.00
CA SER A 366 -25.19 -14.55 -3.68
C SER A 366 -26.17 -14.94 -2.56
N SER A 367 -25.77 -15.91 -1.72
CA SER A 367 -26.51 -16.26 -0.51
C SER A 367 -26.76 -15.03 0.39
N SER A 368 -27.85 -15.03 1.16
CA SER A 368 -28.24 -13.89 2.03
C SER A 368 -27.12 -13.47 2.99
N VAL A 369 -26.27 -14.41 3.39
CA VAL A 369 -25.07 -14.15 4.23
C VAL A 369 -24.07 -13.26 3.49
N VAL A 370 -23.80 -13.55 2.23
CA VAL A 370 -22.85 -12.80 1.41
C VAL A 370 -23.34 -11.37 1.16
N GLU A 371 -24.65 -11.16 0.96
CA GLU A 371 -25.25 -9.83 0.82
C GLU A 371 -25.18 -9.02 2.12
N LEU A 372 -25.46 -9.65 3.27
CA LEU A 372 -25.33 -9.00 4.57
C LEU A 372 -23.89 -8.51 4.81
N PHE A 373 -22.89 -9.35 4.53
CA PHE A 373 -21.48 -8.95 4.63
C PHE A 373 -21.09 -7.86 3.63
N GLN A 374 -21.69 -7.83 2.44
CA GLN A 374 -21.49 -6.71 1.52
C GLN A 374 -22.06 -5.42 2.07
N ARG A 375 -23.25 -5.45 2.67
CA ARG A 375 -23.86 -4.25 3.27
C ARG A 375 -23.03 -3.74 4.45
N ILE A 376 -22.61 -4.63 5.34
CA ILE A 376 -21.72 -4.28 6.48
C ILE A 376 -20.38 -3.74 5.95
N GLY A 377 -19.75 -4.43 4.99
CA GLY A 377 -18.48 -4.03 4.41
C GLY A 377 -18.56 -2.69 3.67
N ASN A 378 -19.65 -2.42 2.94
CA ASN A 378 -19.86 -1.15 2.25
C ASN A 378 -20.14 -0.02 3.25
N ASN A 379 -20.92 -0.27 4.30
CA ASN A 379 -21.15 0.71 5.36
C ASN A 379 -19.85 1.02 6.12
N PHE A 380 -19.04 0.01 6.40
CA PHE A 380 -17.73 0.18 7.02
C PHE A 380 -16.76 0.96 6.11
N LYS A 381 -16.73 0.64 4.81
CA LYS A 381 -15.97 1.41 3.82
C LYS A 381 -16.40 2.87 3.77
N LYS A 382 -17.70 3.15 3.77
CA LYS A 382 -18.24 4.52 3.82
C LYS A 382 -17.88 5.23 5.13
N ALA A 383 -17.96 4.54 6.27
CA ALA A 383 -17.61 5.09 7.57
C ALA A 383 -16.13 5.49 7.66
N ILE A 384 -15.25 4.73 7.00
CA ILE A 384 -13.81 4.99 6.96
C ILE A 384 -13.41 5.89 5.77
N GLY A 385 -14.33 6.22 4.87
CA GLY A 385 -14.03 6.99 3.64
C GLY A 385 -13.18 6.23 2.62
N ALA A 386 -13.15 4.89 2.71
CA ALA A 386 -12.41 3.99 1.83
C ALA A 386 -13.22 3.55 0.58
N ASP A 387 -14.29 4.27 0.25
CA ASP A 387 -15.11 4.09 -0.95
C ASP A 387 -14.58 4.87 -2.16
N LYS A 388 -13.67 5.82 -1.94
CA LYS A 388 -13.03 6.63 -2.99
C LYS A 388 -11.59 6.18 -3.22
N SER A 389 -11.24 6.00 -4.49
CA SER A 389 -9.85 5.86 -4.90
C SER A 389 -9.18 7.24 -4.83
N THR A 390 -8.13 7.36 -4.02
CA THR A 390 -7.39 8.61 -3.83
C THR A 390 -6.03 8.52 -4.52
N SER A 391 -5.70 9.53 -5.32
CA SER A 391 -4.41 9.67 -5.99
C SER A 391 -3.83 11.04 -5.69
N ASN A 392 -2.55 11.07 -5.29
CA ASN A 392 -1.83 12.30 -5.00
C ASN A 392 -0.97 12.68 -6.21
N CYS A 393 -1.25 13.83 -6.81
CA CYS A 393 -0.54 14.36 -7.97
C CYS A 393 0.26 15.61 -7.55
N ILE A 394 1.50 15.73 -8.01
CA ILE A 394 2.35 16.90 -7.72
C ILE A 394 1.94 18.04 -8.66
N ILE A 395 1.76 19.25 -8.13
CA ILE A 395 1.52 20.44 -8.94
C ILE A 395 2.83 20.88 -9.55
N LYS A 396 2.87 20.91 -10.88
CA LYS A 396 3.99 21.45 -11.66
C LYS A 396 3.65 22.87 -12.08
N LYS A 397 4.69 23.67 -12.30
CA LYS A 397 4.57 25.00 -12.89
C LYS A 397 5.12 24.98 -14.31
N THR A 398 4.48 25.73 -15.19
CA THR A 398 4.93 25.95 -16.55
C THR A 398 5.91 27.13 -16.65
N SER A 399 6.43 27.39 -17.84
CA SER A 399 7.26 28.56 -18.20
C SER A 399 6.59 29.89 -17.81
N GLN A 400 5.30 30.07 -18.11
CA GLN A 400 4.54 31.27 -17.74
C GLN A 400 3.96 31.19 -16.31
N HIS A 401 4.54 30.35 -15.45
CA HIS A 401 4.17 30.21 -14.04
C HIS A 401 2.72 29.75 -13.79
N ARG A 402 2.07 29.12 -14.78
CA ARG A 402 0.74 28.51 -14.61
C ARG A 402 0.87 27.19 -13.88
N LYS A 403 -0.06 26.94 -12.95
CA LYS A 403 -0.10 25.70 -12.16
C LYS A 403 -0.90 24.64 -12.90
N TYR A 404 -0.37 23.44 -12.97
CA TYR A 404 -1.07 22.28 -13.53
C TYR A 404 -0.69 21.00 -12.78
N PHE A 405 -1.52 19.98 -12.91
CA PHE A 405 -1.16 18.61 -12.53
C PHE A 405 -1.62 17.64 -13.61
N GLU A 406 -1.01 16.45 -13.63
CA GLU A 406 -1.35 15.38 -14.56
C GLU A 406 -2.00 14.24 -13.78
N PHE A 407 -3.20 13.82 -14.20
CA PHE A 407 -3.93 12.71 -13.62
C PHE A 407 -4.43 11.79 -14.75
N LEU A 408 -4.12 10.48 -14.65
CA LEU A 408 -4.41 9.48 -15.69
C LEU A 408 -3.90 9.88 -17.09
N SER A 409 -2.74 10.55 -17.14
CA SER A 409 -2.13 11.12 -18.36
C SER A 409 -2.90 12.28 -18.99
N THR A 410 -3.90 12.84 -18.31
CA THR A 410 -4.61 14.06 -18.72
C THR A 410 -4.13 15.25 -17.89
N ARG A 411 -3.87 16.38 -18.54
CA ARG A 411 -3.44 17.63 -17.89
C ARG A 411 -4.64 18.44 -17.41
N TYR A 412 -4.58 18.89 -16.16
CA TYR A 412 -5.53 19.80 -15.54
C TYR A 412 -4.84 21.11 -15.20
N VAL A 413 -5.34 22.23 -15.73
CA VAL A 413 -4.74 23.55 -15.58
C VAL A 413 -5.57 24.39 -14.62
N TYR A 414 -4.90 25.15 -13.75
CA TYR A 414 -5.56 26.05 -12.82
C TYR A 414 -6.07 27.30 -13.52
N GLN A 415 -7.39 27.52 -13.49
CA GLN A 415 -8.00 28.76 -14.00
C GLN A 415 -8.20 29.75 -12.85
N SER A 416 -7.48 30.89 -12.90
CA SER A 416 -7.53 31.93 -11.86
C SER A 416 -8.89 32.60 -11.72
N GLU A 417 -9.67 32.66 -12.79
CA GLU A 417 -11.00 33.32 -12.81
C GLU A 417 -12.07 32.46 -12.11
N LYS A 418 -12.00 31.13 -12.30
CA LYS A 418 -12.99 30.19 -11.76
C LYS A 418 -12.57 29.57 -10.43
N TYR A 419 -11.29 29.68 -10.04
CA TYR A 419 -10.69 28.98 -8.91
C TYR A 419 -10.87 27.45 -8.98
N VAL A 420 -10.81 26.88 -10.18
CA VAL A 420 -11.01 25.44 -10.45
C VAL A 420 -9.90 24.93 -11.37
N TYR A 421 -9.60 23.63 -11.27
CA TYR A 421 -8.79 22.91 -12.24
C TYR A 421 -9.68 22.27 -13.29
N GLU A 422 -9.52 22.70 -14.54
CA GLU A 422 -10.26 22.16 -15.67
C GLU A 422 -9.28 21.61 -16.71
N THR A 423 -9.76 20.64 -17.48
CA THR A 423 -9.10 20.25 -18.74
C THR A 423 -9.43 21.33 -19.77
N MET A 424 -8.41 21.87 -20.42
CA MET A 424 -8.60 22.86 -21.47
C MET A 424 -8.73 22.14 -22.81
N GLU A 425 -9.74 22.53 -23.60
CA GLU A 425 -9.89 22.13 -24.99
C GLU A 425 -9.92 23.39 -25.85
N PHE A 426 -9.23 23.35 -26.99
CA PHE A 426 -9.27 24.43 -27.97
C PHE A 426 -10.21 24.00 -29.09
N ASP A 427 -11.28 24.78 -29.30
CA ASP A 427 -12.17 24.60 -30.44
C ASP A 427 -11.58 25.36 -31.65
N ILE A 428 -11.45 24.67 -32.78
CA ILE A 428 -10.89 25.23 -34.02
C ILE A 428 -11.99 25.78 -34.92
N GLY A 429 -13.24 25.70 -34.45
CA GLY A 429 -14.43 26.09 -35.20
C GLY A 429 -15.23 24.86 -35.59
N LYS A 430 -16.54 25.07 -35.71
CA LYS A 430 -17.52 24.02 -36.02
C LYS A 430 -17.94 24.04 -37.47
N SER A 431 -17.76 25.16 -38.17
CA SER A 431 -18.04 25.29 -39.59
C SER A 431 -16.78 25.04 -40.42
N GLY A 432 -16.94 24.54 -41.64
CA GLY A 432 -15.86 24.36 -42.61
C GLY A 432 -15.08 25.67 -42.81
N GLN A 433 -15.77 26.81 -42.91
CA GLN A 433 -15.14 28.12 -43.09
C GLN A 433 -14.19 28.50 -41.94
N GLU A 434 -14.57 28.22 -40.69
CA GLU A 434 -13.74 28.52 -39.50
C GLU A 434 -12.48 27.63 -39.45
N ILE A 435 -12.63 26.36 -39.84
CA ILE A 435 -11.52 25.40 -39.93
C ILE A 435 -10.53 25.82 -41.02
N TYR A 436 -11.01 26.28 -42.18
CA TYR A 436 -10.16 26.81 -43.24
C TYR A 436 -9.45 28.11 -42.85
N GLN A 437 -10.08 29.01 -42.08
CA GLN A 437 -9.40 30.19 -41.55
C GLN A 437 -8.21 29.83 -40.64
N SER A 438 -8.36 28.74 -39.87
CA SER A 438 -7.32 28.21 -39.00
C SER A 438 -6.24 27.40 -39.73
N SER A 439 -6.35 27.22 -41.05
CA SER A 439 -5.43 26.38 -41.85
C SER A 439 -4.12 27.06 -42.26
N SER A 440 -3.92 28.33 -41.92
CA SER A 440 -2.69 29.08 -42.24
C SER A 440 -1.46 28.67 -41.42
N GLY A 441 -1.62 27.73 -40.49
CA GLY A 441 -0.57 27.30 -39.55
C GLY A 441 -0.48 28.23 -38.33
N LEU A 442 0.07 27.72 -37.24
CA LEU A 442 0.22 28.48 -35.99
C LEU A 442 1.50 29.31 -35.99
N SER A 443 1.49 30.41 -35.25
CA SER A 443 2.75 31.08 -34.91
C SER A 443 3.52 30.26 -33.86
N GLN A 444 4.85 30.34 -33.86
CA GLN A 444 5.65 29.62 -32.86
C GLN A 444 5.27 30.01 -31.42
N ALA A 445 4.99 31.29 -31.17
CA ALA A 445 4.57 31.78 -29.86
C ALA A 445 3.21 31.23 -29.42
N GLU A 446 2.26 31.09 -30.35
CA GLU A 446 0.95 30.50 -30.06
C GLU A 446 1.05 28.98 -29.85
N ALA A 447 1.88 28.30 -30.63
CA ALA A 447 2.14 26.88 -30.45
C ALA A 447 2.75 26.58 -29.08
N GLU A 448 3.73 27.38 -28.64
CA GLU A 448 4.31 27.29 -27.29
C GLU A 448 3.26 27.53 -26.20
N PHE A 449 2.39 28.54 -26.37
CA PHE A 449 1.28 28.80 -25.44
C PHE A 449 0.29 27.63 -25.34
N ARG A 450 -0.12 27.06 -26.48
CA ARG A 450 -1.04 25.90 -26.51
C ARG A 450 -0.37 24.65 -25.93
N SER A 451 0.91 24.43 -26.23
CA SER A 451 1.72 23.33 -25.69
C SER A 451 1.83 23.41 -24.17
N GLU A 452 1.96 24.62 -23.64
CA GLU A 452 2.02 24.87 -22.21
C GLU A 452 0.72 24.46 -21.48
N ILE A 453 -0.43 24.76 -22.10
CA ILE A 453 -1.77 24.52 -21.54
C ILE A 453 -2.20 23.05 -21.71
N LEU A 454 -2.10 22.51 -22.92
CA LEU A 454 -2.55 21.16 -23.25
C LEU A 454 -1.57 20.09 -22.77
N GLY A 455 -0.29 20.42 -22.74
CA GLY A 455 0.79 19.46 -22.58
C GLY A 455 1.22 18.82 -23.88
N LEU A 456 2.21 17.94 -23.76
CA LEU A 456 2.79 17.24 -24.88
C LEU A 456 1.81 16.20 -25.44
N ASN A 457 1.84 15.96 -26.74
CA ASN A 457 1.17 14.83 -27.39
C ASN A 457 1.92 13.51 -27.08
N PHE A 458 1.96 13.14 -25.80
CA PHE A 458 2.69 11.97 -25.33
C PHE A 458 2.03 11.36 -24.09
N ILE A 459 1.71 10.07 -24.15
CA ILE A 459 1.13 9.33 -23.03
C ILE A 459 2.28 8.73 -22.21
N SER A 460 2.74 9.46 -21.20
CA SER A 460 3.84 9.01 -20.35
C SER A 460 3.37 7.94 -19.36
N VAL A 461 4.06 6.80 -19.31
CA VAL A 461 3.77 5.74 -18.33
C VAL A 461 4.87 5.71 -17.27
N GLU A 462 4.51 6.07 -16.04
CA GLU A 462 5.42 6.00 -14.90
C GLU A 462 5.53 4.56 -14.38
N VAL A 463 6.74 3.99 -14.48
CA VAL A 463 7.04 2.68 -13.88
C VAL A 463 7.65 2.93 -12.50
N PRO A 464 7.08 2.39 -11.41
CA PRO A 464 7.66 2.52 -10.07
C PRO A 464 9.06 1.90 -10.00
N THR A 465 9.90 2.46 -9.14
CA THR A 465 11.21 1.87 -8.84
C THR A 465 11.05 0.56 -8.07
N PHE A 466 12.07 -0.31 -8.14
CA PHE A 466 12.05 -1.60 -7.46
C PHE A 466 11.76 -1.48 -5.96
N PHE A 467 12.44 -0.57 -5.27
CA PHE A 467 12.24 -0.32 -3.84
C PHE A 467 10.85 0.25 -3.52
N LYS A 468 10.31 1.14 -4.37
CA LYS A 468 8.95 1.66 -4.22
C LYS A 468 7.90 0.56 -4.35
N SER A 469 8.09 -0.35 -5.31
CA SER A 469 7.21 -1.51 -5.52
C SER A 469 7.30 -2.50 -4.34
N LEU A 470 8.52 -2.78 -3.86
CA LEU A 470 8.76 -3.63 -2.71
C LEU A 470 8.12 -3.08 -1.42
N GLY A 471 8.30 -1.78 -1.15
CA GLY A 471 7.68 -1.13 0.02
C GLY A 471 6.16 -1.14 -0.04
N LYS A 472 5.56 -0.95 -1.24
CA LYS A 472 4.11 -1.06 -1.45
C LYS A 472 3.61 -2.48 -1.15
N GLU A 473 4.38 -3.49 -1.54
CA GLU A 473 4.05 -4.90 -1.32
C GLU A 473 4.14 -5.29 0.16
N PHE A 474 5.23 -4.98 0.85
CA PHE A 474 5.38 -5.28 2.30
C PHE A 474 4.39 -4.52 3.17
N SER A 475 3.92 -3.36 2.72
CA SER A 475 2.86 -2.62 3.39
C SER A 475 1.47 -3.22 3.17
N SER A 476 1.32 -4.25 2.34
CA SER A 476 0.04 -4.94 2.16
C SER A 476 -0.37 -5.68 3.44
N PHE A 477 -1.68 -5.70 3.72
CA PHE A 477 -2.27 -6.30 4.92
C PHE A 477 -1.76 -7.72 5.20
N PHE A 478 -1.59 -8.52 4.16
CA PHE A 478 -1.14 -9.91 4.29
C PHE A 478 0.31 -10.02 4.81
N TYR A 479 1.23 -9.19 4.30
CA TYR A 479 2.62 -9.20 4.79
C TYR A 479 2.72 -8.63 6.19
N ILE A 480 1.92 -7.61 6.52
CA ILE A 480 1.83 -7.08 7.89
C ILE A 480 1.43 -8.20 8.86
N TYR A 481 0.39 -8.96 8.52
CA TYR A 481 -0.04 -10.13 9.30
C TYR A 481 1.08 -11.17 9.46
N GLN A 482 1.76 -11.53 8.36
CA GLN A 482 2.88 -12.47 8.40
C GLN A 482 4.04 -11.98 9.28
N PHE A 483 4.43 -10.70 9.17
CA PHE A 483 5.50 -10.14 10.00
C PHE A 483 5.12 -10.15 11.49
N MET A 484 3.88 -9.83 11.84
CA MET A 484 3.42 -9.91 13.24
C MET A 484 3.46 -11.34 13.78
N ILE A 485 3.16 -12.34 12.95
CA ILE A 485 3.29 -13.75 13.33
C ILE A 485 4.75 -14.17 13.46
N LEU A 486 5.62 -13.75 12.55
CA LEU A 486 7.06 -14.05 12.62
C LEU A 486 7.68 -13.56 13.94
N LEU A 487 7.27 -12.38 14.44
CA LEU A 487 7.71 -11.89 15.76
C LEU A 487 7.39 -12.89 16.89
N LEU A 488 6.26 -13.59 16.83
CA LEU A 488 5.91 -14.63 17.81
C LEU A 488 6.83 -15.85 17.70
N PHE A 489 7.13 -16.30 16.48
CA PHE A 489 8.04 -17.42 16.24
C PHE A 489 9.46 -17.13 16.75
N TYR A 490 9.96 -15.91 16.52
CA TYR A 490 11.26 -15.49 17.03
C TYR A 490 11.30 -15.46 18.56
N TYR A 491 10.23 -15.00 19.21
CA TYR A 491 10.16 -14.95 20.67
C TYR A 491 9.98 -16.33 21.31
N TYR A 492 9.10 -17.18 20.79
CA TYR A 492 8.71 -18.44 21.43
C TYR A 492 9.61 -19.63 21.06
N SER A 493 10.94 -19.48 21.08
CA SER A 493 11.91 -20.56 20.81
C SER A 493 11.81 -21.31 19.47
N TYR A 494 10.99 -20.83 18.53
CA TYR A 494 10.83 -21.42 17.19
C TYR A 494 11.55 -20.58 16.11
N TYR A 495 12.68 -19.96 16.47
CA TYR A 495 13.43 -19.08 15.58
C TYR A 495 13.90 -19.78 14.29
N GLN A 496 14.15 -21.09 14.32
CA GLN A 496 14.52 -21.88 13.15
C GLN A 496 13.41 -21.90 12.09
N ILE A 497 12.16 -22.11 12.52
CA ILE A 497 10.98 -22.04 11.66
C ILE A 497 10.78 -20.60 11.21
N GLY A 498 10.91 -19.62 12.12
CA GLY A 498 10.84 -18.20 11.79
C GLY A 498 11.82 -17.77 10.70
N ILE A 499 13.07 -18.25 10.73
CA ILE A 499 14.09 -17.98 9.70
C ILE A 499 13.69 -18.63 8.37
N ALA A 500 13.24 -19.89 8.39
CA ALA A 500 12.80 -20.58 7.18
C ALA A 500 11.61 -19.88 6.52
N ASP A 501 10.59 -19.49 7.29
CA ASP A 501 9.42 -18.77 6.81
C ASP A 501 9.79 -17.37 6.29
N THR A 502 10.69 -16.67 6.98
CA THR A 502 11.21 -15.36 6.53
C THR A 502 11.87 -15.50 5.16
N LEU A 503 12.67 -16.54 4.93
CA LEU A 503 13.30 -16.79 3.63
C LEU A 503 12.26 -17.02 2.53
N VAL A 504 11.24 -17.84 2.79
CA VAL A 504 10.16 -18.13 1.83
C VAL A 504 9.37 -16.85 1.47
N ILE A 505 9.03 -16.05 2.48
CA ILE A 505 8.30 -14.77 2.29
C ILE A 505 9.15 -13.80 1.46
N LEU A 506 10.43 -13.63 1.79
CA LEU A 506 11.31 -12.72 1.03
C LEU A 506 11.47 -13.16 -0.42
N VAL A 507 11.80 -14.43 -0.68
CA VAL A 507 12.00 -14.95 -2.05
C VAL A 507 10.73 -14.81 -2.89
N SER A 508 9.57 -15.19 -2.34
CA SER A 508 8.28 -15.07 -3.05
C SER A 508 7.92 -13.61 -3.36
N THR A 509 8.17 -12.69 -2.42
CA THR A 509 7.95 -11.24 -2.62
C THR A 509 8.82 -10.70 -3.75
N PHE A 510 10.11 -11.04 -3.75
CA PHE A 510 11.04 -10.59 -4.78
C PHE A 510 10.65 -11.07 -6.17
N ILE A 511 10.27 -12.35 -6.31
CA ILE A 511 9.79 -12.91 -7.59
C ILE A 511 8.54 -12.16 -8.05
N LYS A 512 7.57 -11.94 -7.15
CA LYS A 512 6.32 -11.22 -7.45
C LYS A 512 6.58 -9.80 -7.94
N VAL A 513 7.41 -9.03 -7.21
CA VAL A 513 7.76 -7.65 -7.59
C VAL A 513 8.50 -7.61 -8.93
N PHE A 514 9.42 -8.54 -9.17
CA PHE A 514 10.15 -8.63 -10.43
C PHE A 514 9.22 -8.88 -11.63
N ILE A 515 8.27 -9.81 -11.50
CA ILE A 515 7.27 -10.11 -12.54
C ILE A 515 6.41 -8.88 -12.83
N ASN A 516 5.93 -8.19 -11.79
CA ASN A 516 5.09 -7.00 -11.94
C ASN A 516 5.83 -5.87 -12.66
N LEU A 517 7.06 -5.56 -12.24
CA LEU A 517 7.89 -4.51 -12.88
C LEU A 517 8.19 -4.83 -14.34
N LYS A 518 8.42 -6.10 -14.68
CA LYS A 518 8.63 -6.53 -16.06
C LYS A 518 7.38 -6.30 -16.91
N SER A 519 6.19 -6.54 -16.36
CA SER A 519 4.93 -6.26 -17.05
C SER A 519 4.72 -4.76 -17.26
N GLU A 520 4.91 -3.94 -16.23
CA GLU A 520 4.79 -2.48 -16.32
C GLU A 520 5.77 -1.87 -17.34
N LYS A 521 7.02 -2.35 -17.40
CA LYS A 521 7.98 -1.93 -18.43
C LYS A 521 7.56 -2.30 -19.85
N ARG A 522 6.90 -3.46 -20.03
CA ARG A 522 6.37 -3.86 -21.34
C ARG A 522 5.21 -2.97 -21.75
N LEU A 523 4.31 -2.66 -20.82
CA LEU A 523 3.19 -1.75 -21.05
C LEU A 523 3.67 -0.35 -21.41
N LYS A 524 4.72 0.14 -20.72
CA LYS A 524 5.37 1.42 -21.06
C LYS A 524 5.83 1.47 -22.52
N LYS A 525 6.52 0.43 -23.00
CA LYS A 525 6.98 0.37 -24.42
C LYS A 525 5.84 0.33 -25.43
N LEU A 526 4.66 -0.16 -25.06
CA LEU A 526 3.49 -0.20 -25.94
C LEU A 526 2.75 1.14 -25.98
N ALA A 527 2.75 1.89 -24.86
CA ALA A 527 2.05 3.16 -24.75
C ALA A 527 2.87 4.35 -25.26
N GLU A 528 4.20 4.33 -25.08
CA GLU A 528 5.07 5.43 -25.47
C GLU A 528 5.47 5.30 -26.95
N PHE A 529 4.79 6.05 -27.82
CA PHE A 529 5.12 6.19 -29.24
C PHE A 529 5.48 7.64 -29.57
N SER A 530 6.51 7.84 -30.37
CA SER A 530 6.87 9.13 -30.94
C SER A 530 7.65 8.95 -32.24
N SER A 531 7.40 9.86 -33.17
CA SER A 531 8.02 9.93 -34.50
C SER A 531 8.29 11.40 -34.82
N ASP A 532 8.87 11.68 -35.98
CA ASP A 532 9.02 13.06 -36.46
C ASP A 532 8.00 13.34 -37.57
N CYS A 533 7.57 14.59 -37.71
CA CYS A 533 6.60 15.02 -38.71
C CYS A 533 6.89 16.46 -39.18
N LEU A 534 6.48 16.78 -40.40
CA LEU A 534 6.55 18.14 -40.94
C LEU A 534 5.33 18.94 -40.50
N ILE A 535 5.54 20.05 -39.80
CA ILE A 535 4.48 20.95 -39.35
C ILE A 535 4.72 22.37 -39.88
N SER A 536 3.65 23.10 -40.20
CA SER A 536 3.73 24.50 -40.63
C SER A 536 3.66 25.43 -39.40
N ARG A 537 4.74 26.16 -39.16
CA ARG A 537 4.82 27.23 -38.14
C ARG A 537 5.40 28.50 -38.74
N ASP A 538 4.83 29.65 -38.40
CA ASP A 538 5.21 30.96 -38.97
C ASP A 538 5.26 30.96 -40.52
N GLY A 539 4.36 30.19 -41.15
CA GLY A 539 4.27 30.03 -42.61
C GLY A 539 5.37 29.18 -43.25
N ARG A 540 6.17 28.44 -42.47
CA ARG A 540 7.22 27.54 -42.96
C ARG A 540 7.04 26.12 -42.43
N PHE A 541 7.30 25.12 -43.26
CA PHE A 541 7.33 23.73 -42.81
C PHE A 541 8.65 23.42 -42.09
N VAL A 542 8.54 22.93 -40.86
CA VAL A 542 9.66 22.55 -39.99
C VAL A 542 9.44 21.11 -39.55
N THR A 543 10.51 20.30 -39.56
CA THR A 543 10.47 18.94 -38.99
C THR A 543 10.52 19.03 -37.47
N GLU A 544 9.46 18.57 -36.82
CA GLU A 544 9.33 18.56 -35.36
C GLU A 544 8.93 17.18 -34.88
N ASN A 545 9.19 16.91 -33.60
CA ASN A 545 8.79 15.64 -33.00
C ASN A 545 7.28 15.63 -32.77
N THR A 546 6.62 14.50 -33.01
CA THR A 546 5.16 14.35 -32.82
C THR A 546 4.70 14.65 -31.40
N LYS A 547 5.59 14.57 -30.40
CA LYS A 547 5.33 14.97 -29.01
C LYS A 547 5.02 16.46 -28.84
N ASN A 548 5.56 17.30 -29.72
CA ASN A 548 5.45 18.76 -29.65
C ASN A 548 4.27 19.32 -30.47
N ILE A 549 3.49 18.44 -31.12
CA ILE A 549 2.29 18.83 -31.86
C ILE A 549 1.24 19.34 -30.90
N VAL A 550 0.59 20.45 -31.26
CA VAL A 550 -0.53 21.02 -30.53
C VAL A 550 -1.79 21.10 -31.38
N VAL A 551 -2.94 21.26 -30.71
CA VAL A 551 -4.22 21.50 -31.39
C VAL A 551 -4.12 22.78 -32.21
N GLY A 552 -4.48 22.71 -33.49
CA GLY A 552 -4.38 23.78 -34.49
C GLY A 552 -3.10 23.78 -35.32
N ASP A 553 -2.10 22.95 -35.04
CA ASP A 553 -0.95 22.80 -35.94
C ASP A 553 -1.43 22.25 -37.31
N LEU A 554 -0.84 22.76 -38.40
CA LEU A 554 -1.04 22.22 -39.75
C LEU A 554 0.10 21.25 -40.05
N VAL A 555 -0.21 19.98 -40.27
CA VAL A 555 0.76 18.91 -40.48
C VAL A 555 0.73 18.48 -41.94
N ALA A 556 1.91 18.40 -42.56
CA ALA A 556 2.07 17.78 -43.87
C ALA A 556 2.13 16.26 -43.73
N ILE A 557 1.34 15.57 -44.53
CA ILE A 557 1.16 14.11 -44.49
C ILE A 557 2.04 13.46 -45.54
N GLU A 558 2.94 12.59 -45.09
CA GLU A 558 3.85 11.81 -45.93
C GLU A 558 3.38 10.36 -46.15
N LEU A 559 3.86 9.75 -47.23
CA LEU A 559 3.60 8.35 -47.52
C LEU A 559 4.26 7.43 -46.48
N GLY A 560 3.52 6.46 -45.95
CA GLY A 560 3.99 5.52 -44.93
C GLY A 560 4.00 6.10 -43.51
N GLN A 561 3.59 7.36 -43.31
CA GLN A 561 3.54 7.99 -42.00
C GLN A 561 2.42 7.39 -41.13
N VAL A 562 2.74 7.11 -39.87
CA VAL A 562 1.74 6.77 -38.85
C VAL A 562 1.24 8.07 -38.21
N ILE A 563 -0.07 8.29 -38.25
CA ILE A 563 -0.66 9.53 -37.76
C ILE A 563 -0.72 9.50 -36.23
N SER A 564 -0.30 10.58 -35.57
CA SER A 564 -0.14 10.64 -34.10
C SER A 564 -1.19 11.51 -33.40
N PHE A 565 -2.14 12.08 -34.15
CA PHE A 565 -3.16 13.01 -33.68
C PHE A 565 -4.50 12.71 -34.36
N ASP A 566 -5.60 13.23 -33.81
CA ASP A 566 -6.87 13.27 -34.54
C ASP A 566 -7.00 14.64 -35.20
N GLY A 567 -7.40 14.68 -36.46
CA GLY A 567 -7.38 15.91 -37.25
C GLY A 567 -8.38 15.92 -38.41
N VAL A 568 -8.33 16.99 -39.18
CA VAL A 568 -9.17 17.22 -40.37
C VAL A 568 -8.28 17.48 -41.57
N LEU A 569 -8.54 16.78 -42.68
CA LEU A 569 -7.87 17.03 -43.94
C LEU A 569 -8.37 18.34 -44.54
N VAL A 570 -7.45 19.24 -44.89
CA VAL A 570 -7.75 20.58 -45.42
C VAL A 570 -7.35 20.69 -46.89
N SER A 571 -6.26 20.04 -47.30
CA SER A 571 -5.79 20.05 -48.69
C SER A 571 -5.18 18.70 -49.06
N GLY A 572 -5.31 18.33 -50.33
CA GLY A 572 -4.90 17.03 -50.85
C GLY A 572 -5.88 15.92 -50.49
N GLU A 573 -5.60 14.75 -51.03
CA GLU A 573 -6.32 13.51 -50.77
C GLU A 573 -5.35 12.48 -50.24
N ILE A 574 -5.80 11.66 -49.30
CA ILE A 574 -4.98 10.59 -48.74
C ILE A 574 -5.77 9.29 -48.73
N ILE A 575 -5.08 8.18 -48.81
CA ILE A 575 -5.65 6.85 -48.57
C ILE A 575 -5.02 6.36 -47.28
N VAL A 576 -5.86 6.10 -46.28
CA VAL A 576 -5.42 5.65 -44.96
C VAL A 576 -5.93 4.25 -44.66
N ASP A 577 -5.08 3.50 -43.97
CA ASP A 577 -5.44 2.25 -43.33
C ASP A 577 -5.88 2.54 -41.89
N GLU A 578 -7.18 2.34 -41.62
CA GLU A 578 -7.78 2.49 -40.29
C GLU A 578 -7.97 1.16 -39.56
N SER A 579 -7.45 0.04 -40.10
CA SER A 579 -7.66 -1.31 -39.56
C SER A 579 -7.28 -1.44 -38.08
N SER A 580 -6.24 -0.73 -37.63
CA SER A 580 -5.78 -0.74 -36.24
C SER A 580 -6.77 -0.15 -35.23
N LEU A 581 -7.72 0.66 -35.68
CA LEU A 581 -8.70 1.37 -34.84
C LEU A 581 -10.15 0.92 -35.11
N THR A 582 -10.52 0.70 -36.38
CA THR A 582 -11.89 0.33 -36.78
C THR A 582 -12.09 -1.16 -36.97
N GLY A 583 -11.02 -1.92 -37.17
CA GLY A 583 -11.14 -3.32 -37.59
C GLY A 583 -11.75 -3.45 -38.99
N GLU A 584 -11.61 -2.46 -39.88
CA GLU A 584 -11.99 -2.57 -41.29
C GLU A 584 -10.71 -2.63 -42.16
N ALA A 585 -10.54 -3.68 -42.98
CA ALA A 585 -9.33 -3.86 -43.81
C ALA A 585 -9.31 -3.00 -45.08
N MET A 586 -10.45 -2.45 -45.47
CA MET A 586 -10.52 -1.68 -46.71
C MET A 586 -9.90 -0.30 -46.47
N PRO A 587 -8.87 0.09 -47.24
CA PRO A 587 -8.33 1.44 -47.17
C PRO A 587 -9.42 2.47 -47.45
N ILE A 588 -9.46 3.53 -46.64
CA ILE A 588 -10.46 4.58 -46.78
C ILE A 588 -9.79 5.79 -47.43
N ARG A 589 -10.34 6.24 -48.56
CA ARG A 589 -9.96 7.51 -49.17
C ARG A 589 -10.52 8.66 -48.33
N LYS A 590 -9.65 9.57 -47.94
CA LYS A 590 -10.01 10.81 -47.25
C LYS A 590 -9.87 11.99 -48.19
N ILE A 591 -10.86 12.87 -48.13
CA ILE A 591 -11.00 14.07 -48.96
C ILE A 591 -11.06 15.31 -48.07
N PRO A 592 -10.58 16.46 -48.56
CA PRO A 592 -10.56 17.67 -47.76
C PRO A 592 -11.98 18.09 -47.38
N LEU A 593 -12.13 18.68 -46.19
CA LEU A 593 -13.44 19.11 -45.71
C LEU A 593 -14.06 20.13 -46.68
N PRO A 594 -15.31 19.99 -47.14
CA PRO A 594 -15.93 21.03 -47.96
C PRO A 594 -16.08 22.34 -47.18
N ILE A 595 -15.82 23.49 -47.83
CA ILE A 595 -15.93 24.82 -47.20
C ILE A 595 -17.36 25.08 -46.71
N ASP A 596 -18.37 24.61 -47.45
CA ASP A 596 -19.80 24.80 -47.16
C ASP A 596 -20.33 23.89 -46.04
N THR A 597 -19.47 23.18 -45.32
CA THR A 597 -19.88 22.31 -44.21
C THR A 597 -20.39 23.16 -43.04
N GLU A 598 -21.70 23.12 -42.76
CA GLU A 598 -22.30 23.86 -41.64
C GLU A 598 -21.81 23.37 -40.26
N TYR A 599 -21.62 22.06 -40.12
CA TYR A 599 -21.23 21.42 -38.85
C TYR A 599 -20.27 20.27 -39.07
N PHE A 600 -19.06 20.42 -38.54
CA PHE A 600 -18.02 19.41 -38.50
C PHE A 600 -18.30 18.41 -37.37
N ASP A 601 -18.64 17.17 -37.74
CA ASP A 601 -18.65 16.02 -36.84
C ASP A 601 -17.72 14.95 -37.41
N GLY A 602 -16.53 14.84 -36.80
CA GLY A 602 -15.49 13.90 -37.22
C GLY A 602 -15.90 12.42 -37.13
N ARG A 603 -17.02 12.07 -36.49
CA ARG A 603 -17.50 10.68 -36.37
C ARG A 603 -18.68 10.34 -37.28
N LYS A 604 -19.45 11.32 -37.74
CA LYS A 604 -20.67 11.09 -38.53
C LYS A 604 -20.57 11.68 -39.93
N THR A 605 -20.92 12.96 -40.07
CA THR A 605 -21.06 13.64 -41.36
C THR A 605 -19.73 13.92 -42.04
N SER A 606 -18.65 14.06 -41.26
CA SER A 606 -17.32 14.41 -41.76
C SER A 606 -16.30 13.28 -41.62
N LYS A 607 -16.74 12.00 -41.56
CA LYS A 607 -15.83 10.83 -41.44
C LYS A 607 -14.81 10.74 -42.57
N MET A 608 -15.17 11.18 -43.78
CA MET A 608 -14.30 11.16 -44.95
C MET A 608 -13.23 12.26 -44.92
N SER A 609 -13.37 13.27 -44.07
CA SER A 609 -12.38 14.34 -43.90
C SER A 609 -11.64 14.25 -42.56
N SER A 610 -12.11 13.42 -41.63
CA SER A 610 -11.45 13.19 -40.35
C SER A 610 -10.35 12.15 -40.46
N ILE A 611 -9.26 12.42 -39.76
CA ILE A 611 -8.07 11.59 -39.67
C ILE A 611 -7.89 11.21 -38.21
N LEU A 612 -7.56 9.95 -37.95
CA LEU A 612 -7.49 9.40 -36.59
C LEU A 612 -6.07 8.97 -36.23
N SER A 613 -5.70 9.15 -34.96
CA SER A 613 -4.42 8.75 -34.42
C SER A 613 -4.26 7.22 -34.45
N GLY A 614 -3.13 6.74 -34.95
CA GLY A 614 -2.80 5.32 -35.12
C GLY A 614 -3.08 4.74 -36.50
N THR A 615 -3.67 5.52 -37.39
CA THR A 615 -3.88 5.13 -38.79
C THR A 615 -2.60 5.32 -39.60
N THR A 616 -2.42 4.51 -40.64
CA THR A 616 -1.24 4.51 -41.52
C THR A 616 -1.58 5.05 -42.89
N VAL A 617 -0.77 6.00 -43.38
CA VAL A 617 -0.97 6.60 -44.71
C VAL A 617 -0.39 5.68 -45.78
N LEU A 618 -1.24 5.16 -46.66
CA LEU A 618 -0.84 4.29 -47.76
C LEU A 618 -0.51 5.08 -49.03
N GLN A 619 -1.26 6.16 -49.27
CA GLN A 619 -1.06 7.03 -50.43
C GLN A 619 -1.41 8.47 -50.07
N THR A 620 -0.72 9.41 -50.70
CA THR A 620 -1.00 10.85 -50.62
C THR A 620 -1.00 11.43 -52.02
N SER A 621 -1.95 12.31 -52.31
CA SER A 621 -2.11 13.01 -53.58
C SER A 621 -2.34 14.48 -53.26
N SER A 622 -1.45 15.37 -53.69
CA SER A 622 -1.65 16.80 -53.58
C SER A 622 -2.73 17.27 -54.55
N SER A 623 -3.63 18.17 -54.11
CA SER A 623 -4.74 18.64 -54.94
C SER A 623 -4.54 20.04 -55.52
N ASP A 624 -3.32 20.59 -55.56
CA ASP A 624 -3.12 21.97 -56.01
C ASP A 624 -2.15 22.13 -57.19
N PRO A 625 -2.66 22.25 -58.43
CA PRO A 625 -1.90 22.65 -59.60
C PRO A 625 -1.78 24.18 -59.78
N LEU A 626 -2.25 25.02 -58.84
CA LEU A 626 -2.31 26.49 -59.01
C LEU A 626 -1.34 27.30 -58.14
N HIS A 627 -0.62 26.67 -57.21
CA HIS A 627 0.45 27.30 -56.42
C HIS A 627 1.86 26.90 -56.91
N GLU A 628 2.05 26.81 -58.23
CA GLU A 628 3.34 26.50 -58.86
C GLU A 628 4.32 27.70 -58.92
N THR A 629 3.94 28.87 -58.38
CA THR A 629 4.78 30.07 -58.44
C THR A 629 5.11 30.62 -57.05
N ASN A 630 6.37 30.41 -56.66
CA ASN A 630 7.12 31.17 -55.66
C ASN A 630 6.96 30.85 -54.16
N SER A 631 6.71 29.61 -53.77
CA SER A 631 7.05 29.17 -52.41
C SER A 631 7.70 27.79 -52.40
N THR A 632 8.82 27.68 -51.70
CA THR A 632 9.60 26.45 -51.43
C THR A 632 8.85 25.42 -50.55
N THR A 633 7.53 25.41 -50.61
CA THR A 633 6.61 24.65 -49.75
C THR A 633 6.00 23.52 -50.57
N GLY A 634 6.38 22.29 -50.24
CA GLY A 634 6.15 21.11 -51.06
C GLY A 634 4.69 20.68 -51.22
N ILE A 635 4.55 19.84 -52.25
CA ILE A 635 3.39 19.14 -52.82
C ILE A 635 2.87 18.10 -51.81
N TYR A 636 2.36 18.53 -50.65
CA TYR A 636 1.90 17.63 -49.59
C TYR A 636 0.41 17.79 -49.31
N ALA A 637 -0.28 16.69 -49.02
CA ALA A 637 -1.59 16.76 -48.39
C ALA A 637 -1.42 17.29 -46.95
N THR A 638 -2.29 18.21 -46.52
CA THR A 638 -2.18 18.88 -45.22
C THR A 638 -3.41 18.65 -44.37
N ALA A 639 -3.19 18.38 -43.08
CA ALA A 639 -4.25 18.22 -42.10
C ALA A 639 -4.07 19.13 -40.88
N LEU A 640 -5.19 19.59 -40.36
CA LEU A 640 -5.28 20.41 -39.17
C LEU A 640 -5.52 19.54 -37.94
N VAL A 641 -4.70 19.71 -36.90
CA VAL A 641 -4.77 18.91 -35.67
C VAL A 641 -5.95 19.36 -34.81
N THR A 642 -6.89 18.47 -34.50
CA THR A 642 -8.07 18.76 -33.64
C THR A 642 -7.92 18.24 -32.22
N LYS A 643 -7.32 17.06 -32.03
CA LYS A 643 -7.11 16.45 -30.71
C LYS A 643 -5.75 15.79 -30.63
N ILE A 644 -5.18 15.80 -29.43
CA ILE A 644 -3.88 15.21 -29.12
C ILE A 644 -3.95 14.39 -27.82
N GLY A 645 -2.94 13.55 -27.59
CA GLY A 645 -2.76 12.81 -26.34
C GLY A 645 -3.95 11.92 -25.99
N THR A 646 -4.37 11.96 -24.73
CA THR A 646 -5.49 11.17 -24.21
C THR A 646 -6.86 11.54 -24.76
N SER A 647 -7.00 12.72 -25.38
CA SER A 647 -8.26 13.18 -25.98
C SER A 647 -8.51 12.55 -27.36
N THR A 648 -7.48 11.96 -27.98
CA THR A 648 -7.64 11.19 -29.23
C THR A 648 -8.39 9.88 -29.01
N GLU A 649 -8.99 9.30 -30.05
CA GLU A 649 -9.66 8.00 -29.95
C GLU A 649 -8.71 6.89 -29.45
N LYS A 650 -7.54 6.79 -30.06
CA LYS A 650 -6.49 5.85 -29.66
C LYS A 650 -5.98 6.14 -28.26
N GLY A 651 -5.74 7.40 -27.92
CA GLY A 651 -5.26 7.79 -26.60
C GLY A 651 -6.26 7.49 -25.49
N ASN A 652 -7.55 7.68 -25.73
CA ASN A 652 -8.61 7.33 -24.79
C ASN A 652 -8.67 5.80 -24.57
N MET A 653 -8.53 5.00 -25.63
CA MET A 653 -8.41 3.54 -25.53
C MET A 653 -7.19 3.13 -24.72
N ILE A 654 -6.00 3.69 -25.01
CA ILE A 654 -4.76 3.42 -24.26
C ILE A 654 -4.92 3.84 -22.80
N SER A 655 -5.51 4.99 -22.50
CA SER A 655 -5.74 5.45 -21.13
C SER A 655 -6.60 4.48 -20.33
N LYS A 656 -7.65 3.91 -20.95
CA LYS A 656 -8.48 2.85 -20.34
C LYS A 656 -7.71 1.52 -20.14
N ILE A 657 -6.75 1.20 -21.01
CA ILE A 657 -5.87 0.03 -20.86
C ILE A 657 -4.85 0.24 -19.72
N LEU A 658 -4.27 1.44 -19.62
CA LEU A 658 -3.31 1.82 -18.58
C LEU A 658 -3.95 1.91 -17.19
N ASN A 659 -5.21 2.35 -17.15
CA ASN A 659 -6.00 2.51 -15.94
C ASN A 659 -7.21 1.57 -15.97
N PRO A 660 -6.98 0.25 -15.94
CA PRO A 660 -8.06 -0.70 -16.03
C PRO A 660 -9.01 -0.55 -14.83
N THR A 661 -10.31 -0.61 -15.09
CA THR A 661 -11.29 -0.77 -14.02
C THR A 661 -10.97 -2.02 -13.21
N LYS A 662 -11.00 -1.89 -11.88
CA LYS A 662 -10.67 -3.01 -11.00
C LYS A 662 -11.78 -4.05 -11.07
N ILE A 663 -11.46 -5.18 -11.69
CA ILE A 663 -12.33 -6.34 -11.73
C ILE A 663 -12.15 -7.09 -10.41
N LEU A 664 -13.18 -7.08 -9.54
CA LEU A 664 -13.20 -7.96 -8.38
C LEU A 664 -13.84 -9.29 -8.76
N PHE A 665 -13.04 -10.35 -8.73
CA PHE A 665 -13.54 -11.71 -8.78
C PHE A 665 -14.48 -12.01 -7.61
N ILE A 666 -15.43 -12.92 -7.81
CA ILE A 666 -16.24 -13.51 -6.72
C ILE A 666 -15.34 -14.05 -5.61
N PHE A 667 -14.16 -14.59 -5.95
CA PHE A 667 -13.15 -15.05 -5.00
C PHE A 667 -12.67 -13.94 -4.06
N ASN A 668 -12.43 -12.72 -4.54
CA ASN A 668 -12.03 -11.59 -3.68
C ASN A 668 -13.18 -11.10 -2.77
N LYS A 669 -14.43 -11.39 -3.13
CA LYS A 669 -15.61 -11.14 -2.30
C LYS A 669 -15.79 -12.26 -1.26
N GLN A 670 -15.68 -13.52 -1.68
CA GLN A 670 -15.78 -14.71 -0.83
C GLN A 670 -14.64 -14.81 0.18
N ILE A 671 -13.41 -14.44 -0.21
CA ILE A 671 -12.26 -14.49 0.69
C ILE A 671 -12.47 -13.58 1.91
N ARG A 672 -13.19 -12.45 1.78
CA ARG A 672 -13.51 -11.61 2.95
C ARG A 672 -14.45 -12.32 3.92
N VAL A 673 -15.43 -13.06 3.40
CA VAL A 673 -16.35 -13.87 4.20
C VAL A 673 -15.59 -15.03 4.86
N VAL A 674 -14.74 -15.73 4.10
CA VAL A 674 -13.87 -16.80 4.63
C VAL A 674 -12.96 -16.26 5.73
N MET A 675 -12.28 -15.13 5.51
CA MET A 675 -11.43 -14.49 6.51
C MET A 675 -12.20 -14.11 7.77
N PHE A 676 -13.46 -13.67 7.64
CA PHE A 676 -14.32 -13.37 8.78
C PHE A 676 -14.72 -14.62 9.56
N VAL A 677 -15.10 -15.71 8.87
CA VAL A 677 -15.41 -17.00 9.50
C VAL A 677 -14.18 -17.57 10.21
N LEU A 678 -13.02 -17.54 9.55
CA LEU A 678 -11.74 -17.95 10.14
C LEU A 678 -11.39 -17.08 11.35
N PHE A 679 -11.66 -15.78 11.32
CA PHE A 679 -11.44 -14.91 12.47
C PHE A 679 -12.30 -15.32 13.67
N ILE A 680 -13.60 -15.60 13.48
CA ILE A 680 -14.48 -16.11 14.55
C ILE A 680 -13.98 -17.45 15.08
N GLN A 681 -13.65 -18.38 14.19
CA GLN A 681 -13.08 -19.68 14.57
C GLN A 681 -11.78 -19.50 15.37
N GLY A 682 -10.94 -18.56 14.97
CA GLY A 682 -9.69 -18.26 15.67
C GLY A 682 -9.90 -17.65 17.06
N LEU A 683 -10.90 -16.79 17.24
CA LEU A 683 -11.30 -16.31 18.57
C LEU A 683 -11.81 -17.43 19.46
N PHE A 684 -12.55 -18.38 18.89
CA PHE A 684 -12.98 -19.59 19.61
C PHE A 684 -11.78 -20.42 20.07
N TRP A 685 -10.83 -20.73 19.18
CA TRP A 685 -9.62 -21.50 19.53
C TRP A 685 -8.72 -20.78 20.53
N LEU A 686 -8.58 -19.45 20.40
CA LEU A 686 -7.85 -18.64 21.38
C LEU A 686 -8.50 -18.73 22.77
N SER A 687 -9.82 -18.56 22.84
CA SER A 687 -10.57 -18.64 24.10
C SER A 687 -10.50 -20.04 24.71
N PHE A 688 -10.62 -21.07 23.88
CA PHE A 688 -10.51 -22.47 24.28
C PHE A 688 -9.11 -22.81 24.79
N ALA A 689 -8.04 -22.35 24.12
CA ALA A 689 -6.67 -22.56 24.55
C ALA A 689 -6.37 -21.91 25.91
N ILE A 690 -6.85 -20.69 26.13
CA ILE A 690 -6.73 -19.99 27.43
C ILE A 690 -7.50 -20.76 28.52
N TRP A 691 -8.70 -21.25 28.20
CA TRP A 691 -9.50 -22.05 29.14
C TRP A 691 -8.89 -23.41 29.46
N LEU A 692 -8.22 -24.06 28.50
CA LEU A 692 -7.61 -25.38 28.69
C LEU A 692 -6.30 -25.28 29.48
N LEU A 693 -5.45 -24.31 29.16
CA LEU A 693 -4.11 -24.13 29.74
C LEU A 693 -4.14 -23.25 31.01
N LYS A 694 -5.09 -23.51 31.91
CA LYS A 694 -5.31 -22.75 33.17
C LYS A 694 -4.05 -22.58 34.02
N ALA A 695 -3.10 -23.50 33.92
CA ALA A 695 -1.85 -23.49 34.68
C ALA A 695 -0.91 -22.34 34.29
N SER A 696 -0.96 -21.84 33.05
CA SER A 696 -0.19 -20.66 32.66
C SER A 696 -0.89 -19.85 31.55
N ALA A 697 -1.45 -18.70 31.94
CA ALA A 697 -2.15 -17.80 31.02
C ALA A 697 -1.28 -17.34 29.82
N ILE A 698 0.05 -17.28 30.01
CA ILE A 698 1.02 -16.89 28.97
C ILE A 698 1.13 -17.99 27.91
N ALA A 699 1.34 -19.24 28.30
CA ALA A 699 1.43 -20.35 27.36
C ALA A 699 0.10 -20.60 26.63
N GLY A 700 -1.03 -20.42 27.35
CA GLY A 700 -2.37 -20.43 26.76
C GLY A 700 -2.54 -19.38 25.65
N TRP A 701 -2.08 -18.15 25.89
CA TRP A 701 -2.13 -17.09 24.89
C TRP A 701 -1.25 -17.40 23.67
N PHE A 702 0.02 -17.79 23.86
CA PHE A 702 0.90 -18.12 22.73
C PHE A 702 0.33 -19.29 21.90
N SER A 703 -0.12 -20.35 22.56
CA SER A 703 -0.72 -21.51 21.87
C SER A 703 -1.97 -21.13 21.08
N GLY A 704 -2.85 -20.31 21.67
CA GLY A 704 -4.06 -19.83 21.02
C GLY A 704 -3.78 -18.90 19.83
N VAL A 705 -2.82 -17.98 19.97
CA VAL A 705 -2.42 -17.07 18.87
C VAL A 705 -1.69 -17.83 17.76
N PHE A 706 -0.85 -18.82 18.06
CA PHE A 706 -0.28 -19.69 17.04
C PHE A 706 -1.38 -20.47 16.29
N SER A 707 -2.40 -20.94 16.99
CA SER A 707 -3.54 -21.63 16.36
C SER A 707 -4.32 -20.70 15.43
N LEU A 708 -4.55 -19.45 15.85
CA LEU A 708 -5.13 -18.39 15.03
C LEU A 708 -4.26 -18.04 13.82
N ALA A 709 -2.94 -17.99 13.99
CA ALA A 709 -1.96 -17.69 12.95
C ALA A 709 -1.93 -18.74 11.82
N GLN A 710 -2.24 -20.00 12.13
CA GLN A 710 -2.23 -21.07 11.14
C GLN A 710 -3.53 -21.18 10.32
N LEU A 711 -4.56 -20.40 10.65
CA LEU A 711 -5.82 -20.43 9.89
C LEU A 711 -5.67 -19.90 8.47
N ILE A 712 -4.70 -19.02 8.23
CA ILE A 712 -4.44 -18.45 6.91
C ILE A 712 -3.03 -18.83 6.51
N SER A 713 -2.92 -19.71 5.52
CA SER A 713 -1.60 -20.12 5.03
C SER A 713 -0.82 -18.91 4.52
N PRO A 714 0.40 -18.66 5.03
CA PRO A 714 1.26 -17.58 4.54
C PRO A 714 1.63 -17.78 3.06
N LEU A 715 1.56 -19.00 2.54
CA LEU A 715 1.88 -19.30 1.15
C LEU A 715 0.72 -19.01 0.17
N LEU A 716 -0.49 -18.69 0.63
CA LEU A 716 -1.67 -18.59 -0.23
C LEU A 716 -1.52 -17.55 -1.37
N PRO A 717 -1.06 -16.30 -1.13
CA PRO A 717 -0.90 -15.33 -2.22
C PRO A 717 0.27 -15.68 -3.15
N ALA A 718 1.33 -16.29 -2.61
CA ALA A 718 2.45 -16.75 -3.40
C ALA A 718 2.04 -17.91 -4.32
N SER A 719 1.30 -18.90 -3.81
CA SER A 719 0.83 -20.05 -4.59
C SER A 719 -0.12 -19.62 -5.71
N LEU A 720 -1.01 -18.65 -5.45
CA LEU A 720 -1.87 -18.07 -6.49
C LEU A 720 -1.06 -17.39 -7.60
N VAL A 721 -0.07 -16.56 -7.24
CA VAL A 721 0.78 -15.88 -8.23
C VAL A 721 1.64 -16.89 -9.00
N ILE A 722 2.20 -17.90 -8.34
CA ILE A 722 2.98 -18.97 -8.98
C ILE A 722 2.11 -19.75 -9.96
N GLY A 723 0.91 -20.16 -9.54
CA GLY A 723 -0.04 -20.87 -10.39
C GLY A 723 -0.42 -20.06 -11.64
N GLN A 724 -0.73 -18.77 -11.47
CA GLN A 724 -1.00 -17.85 -12.58
C GLN A 724 0.23 -17.65 -13.47
N SER A 725 1.43 -17.52 -12.90
CA SER A 725 2.68 -17.36 -13.64
C SER A 725 3.00 -18.57 -14.51
N ILE A 726 2.82 -19.78 -13.98
CA ILE A 726 2.97 -21.03 -14.74
C ILE A 726 1.95 -21.09 -15.89
N ALA A 727 0.69 -20.69 -15.64
CA ALA A 727 -0.33 -20.62 -16.69
C ALA A 727 0.06 -19.63 -17.80
N VAL A 728 0.54 -18.44 -17.44
CA VAL A 728 1.05 -17.43 -18.39
C VAL A 728 2.26 -17.96 -19.16
N GLN A 729 3.16 -18.69 -18.51
CA GLN A 729 4.32 -19.29 -19.18
C GLN A 729 3.91 -20.35 -20.20
N ARG A 730 2.88 -21.15 -19.91
CA ARG A 730 2.28 -22.10 -20.86
C ARG A 730 1.63 -21.39 -22.05
N LEU A 731 0.90 -20.29 -21.80
CA LEU A 731 0.31 -19.45 -22.85
C LEU A 731 1.39 -18.81 -23.74
N LYS A 732 2.48 -18.33 -23.14
CA LYS A 732 3.61 -17.76 -23.87
C LYS A 732 4.25 -18.75 -24.85
N LYS A 733 4.35 -20.03 -24.49
CA LYS A 733 4.83 -21.08 -25.41
C LYS A 733 3.94 -21.22 -26.66
N LYS A 734 2.68 -20.81 -26.58
CA LYS A 734 1.73 -20.76 -27.70
C LYS A 734 1.65 -19.38 -28.37
N GLN A 735 2.64 -18.51 -28.16
CA GLN A 735 2.64 -17.12 -28.64
C GLN A 735 1.50 -16.25 -28.09
N ILE A 736 0.84 -16.67 -27.00
CA ILE A 736 -0.20 -15.87 -26.32
C ILE A 736 0.47 -15.08 -25.19
N TYR A 737 0.45 -13.76 -25.31
CA TYR A 737 1.11 -12.86 -24.36
C TYR A 737 0.07 -12.17 -23.45
N CYS A 738 0.03 -12.55 -22.18
CA CYS A 738 -0.82 -11.89 -21.19
C CYS A 738 -0.13 -10.62 -20.65
N ILE A 739 -0.83 -9.48 -20.70
CA ILE A 739 -0.38 -8.21 -20.13
C ILE A 739 -0.75 -8.12 -18.64
N ASP A 740 -1.99 -8.50 -18.31
CA ASP A 740 -2.52 -8.51 -16.94
C ASP A 740 -2.65 -9.96 -16.45
N ILE A 741 -1.75 -10.39 -15.57
CA ILE A 741 -1.64 -11.77 -15.08
C ILE A 741 -2.91 -12.21 -14.32
N PRO A 742 -3.45 -11.44 -13.36
CA PRO A 742 -4.73 -11.73 -12.71
C PRO A 742 -5.90 -12.02 -13.67
N ARG A 743 -5.93 -11.41 -14.86
CA ARG A 743 -7.03 -11.61 -15.83
C ARG A 743 -7.06 -12.99 -16.48
N VAL A 744 -5.98 -13.77 -16.40
CA VAL A 744 -5.95 -15.13 -16.94
C VAL A 744 -7.04 -16.01 -16.32
N MET A 745 -7.38 -15.77 -15.05
CA MET A 745 -8.48 -16.49 -14.39
C MET A 745 -9.86 -16.13 -14.97
N VAL A 746 -10.05 -14.89 -15.47
CA VAL A 746 -11.31 -14.45 -16.09
C VAL A 746 -11.58 -15.24 -17.36
N ALA A 747 -10.53 -15.57 -18.13
CA ALA A 747 -10.65 -16.29 -19.38
C ALA A 747 -11.36 -17.66 -19.24
N GLY A 748 -11.28 -18.29 -18.07
CA GLY A 748 -11.99 -19.55 -17.78
C GLY A 748 -13.49 -19.41 -17.50
N LYS A 749 -14.00 -18.19 -17.31
CA LYS A 749 -15.41 -17.88 -17.06
C LYS A 749 -16.09 -17.12 -18.23
N ILE A 750 -15.44 -17.06 -19.39
CA ILE A 750 -16.01 -16.39 -20.56
C ILE A 750 -17.16 -17.26 -21.10
N GLU A 751 -18.38 -16.71 -21.10
CA GLU A 751 -19.57 -17.35 -21.69
C GLU A 751 -19.83 -16.88 -23.12
N ILE A 752 -19.47 -15.64 -23.44
CA ILE A 752 -19.73 -15.02 -24.73
C ILE A 752 -18.38 -14.66 -25.36
N PHE A 753 -18.10 -15.26 -26.52
CA PHE A 753 -16.95 -14.90 -27.34
C PHE A 753 -17.41 -13.93 -28.43
N CYS A 754 -17.04 -12.66 -28.27
CA CYS A 754 -17.21 -11.67 -29.32
C CYS A 754 -15.96 -11.69 -30.20
N PHE A 755 -16.10 -12.09 -31.45
CA PHE A 755 -15.01 -12.02 -32.43
C PHE A 755 -15.18 -10.77 -33.27
N ASP A 756 -14.10 -10.01 -33.42
CA ASP A 756 -14.02 -9.04 -34.50
C ASP A 756 -13.85 -9.79 -35.84
N LYS A 757 -14.32 -9.22 -36.94
CA LYS A 757 -14.24 -9.86 -38.26
C LYS A 757 -12.83 -9.72 -38.83
N THR A 758 -12.40 -8.48 -39.04
CA THR A 758 -11.20 -8.19 -39.81
C THR A 758 -9.96 -8.26 -38.93
N GLY A 759 -8.86 -8.83 -39.42
CA GLY A 759 -7.62 -8.99 -38.64
C GLY A 759 -7.72 -10.05 -37.53
N THR A 760 -8.92 -10.61 -37.29
CA THR A 760 -9.16 -11.69 -36.32
C THR A 760 -9.68 -12.95 -37.01
N LEU A 761 -10.84 -12.89 -37.68
CA LEU A 761 -11.40 -14.03 -38.44
C LEU A 761 -10.88 -14.05 -39.89
N THR A 762 -10.66 -12.88 -40.49
CA THR A 762 -10.05 -12.73 -41.82
C THR A 762 -8.64 -12.17 -41.70
N LYS A 763 -7.77 -12.46 -42.68
CA LYS A 763 -6.47 -11.77 -42.80
C LYS A 763 -6.68 -10.26 -43.01
N GLU A 764 -5.66 -9.47 -42.69
CA GLU A 764 -5.61 -8.05 -43.05
C GLU A 764 -5.36 -7.89 -44.55
N GLY A 765 -5.96 -6.85 -45.14
CA GLY A 765 -5.83 -6.55 -46.57
C GLY A 765 -6.82 -7.29 -47.48
N LEU A 766 -6.66 -7.08 -48.78
CA LEU A 766 -7.47 -7.68 -49.84
C LEU A 766 -6.58 -8.62 -50.67
N GLU A 767 -6.99 -9.88 -50.82
CA GLU A 767 -6.38 -10.83 -51.75
C GLU A 767 -7.25 -10.92 -53.01
N PHE A 768 -6.62 -10.86 -54.18
CA PHE A 768 -7.32 -11.03 -55.46
C PHE A 768 -7.67 -12.51 -55.66
N ASP A 769 -8.96 -12.84 -55.70
CA ASP A 769 -9.43 -14.23 -55.80
C ASP A 769 -9.56 -14.70 -57.26
N GLY A 770 -9.97 -13.83 -58.18
CA GLY A 770 -10.09 -14.16 -59.60
C GLY A 770 -10.99 -13.21 -60.39
N ILE A 771 -11.21 -13.54 -61.66
CA ILE A 771 -12.07 -12.80 -62.59
C ILE A 771 -13.28 -13.67 -62.93
N SER A 772 -14.49 -13.13 -62.78
CA SER A 772 -15.71 -13.78 -63.27
C SER A 772 -16.08 -13.21 -64.63
N GLU A 773 -16.08 -14.06 -65.65
CA GLU A 773 -16.46 -13.65 -67.01
C GLU A 773 -17.97 -13.40 -67.07
N ILE A 774 -18.37 -12.18 -67.46
CA ILE A 774 -19.77 -11.84 -67.69
C ILE A 774 -20.21 -12.54 -68.99
N LYS A 775 -20.85 -13.71 -68.87
CA LYS A 775 -21.51 -14.36 -70.01
C LYS A 775 -22.56 -13.41 -70.55
N LYS A 776 -22.41 -12.97 -71.81
CA LYS A 776 -23.43 -12.20 -72.52
C LYS A 776 -24.76 -12.93 -72.40
N PRO A 777 -25.87 -12.24 -72.06
CA PRO A 777 -27.18 -12.89 -72.05
C PRO A 777 -27.40 -13.46 -73.45
N GLN A 778 -27.58 -14.78 -73.54
CA GLN A 778 -28.10 -15.40 -74.76
C GLN A 778 -29.45 -14.72 -74.99
N GLY A 779 -29.53 -13.90 -76.06
CA GLY A 779 -30.80 -13.36 -76.50
C GLY A 779 -31.75 -14.54 -76.71
N ASN A 780 -32.89 -14.50 -76.02
CA ASN A 780 -34.03 -15.28 -76.44
C ASN A 780 -34.35 -14.83 -77.87
N ASN A 781 -33.99 -15.66 -78.85
CA ASN A 781 -34.64 -15.65 -80.14
C ASN A 781 -36.04 -16.24 -79.90
N GLU A 782 -37.00 -15.40 -79.56
CA GLU A 782 -38.41 -15.61 -79.92
C GLU A 782 -38.72 -14.86 -81.21
#